data_AF-A0A2N2HYM2-F1
#
_entry.id   AF-A0A2N2HYM2-F1
#
_cell.length_a   1.000
_cell.length_b   1.000
_cell.length_c   1.000
_cell.angle_alpha   90.00
_cell.angle_beta   90.00
_cell.angle_gamma   90.00
#
_symmetry.space_group_name_H-M   'P 1'
#
loop_
_entity.id
_entity.type
_entity.pdbx_description
1 polymer ?
#
loop_
_entity_poly.entity_id
_entity_poly.type
_entity_poly.pdbx_seq_one_letter_code
_entity_poly.pdbx_strand_id
1 'polypeptide(L)'
;MKLSYEFKKFCLVFLTGLLIFSLSGCSSSDNNQVQGYPIDSDVQTTDQRMLSFSMDFASNTTRLSQVSQYDGWGYGIWTFGAPLPAETRTTSATFGIMPDGYVVPTLPPKAKLLNFFTITDIHITDKEAPNQMIYLQQLDPTWSGNNTSIYSPIMMYTTHVLDAAIQTANALHNKDNKANPFDFGISLGDTCNNTSYNELRWYIDVIDGKVITPSSGDHLGANTIDYQKPYKAAGLDKSIPWYQALGNHDHFYIGSFPVDANATLGIRNSYISRYVWAVADFLNPTLEGTFPVMFNMDNMKTGTLYYQGVIDGSTPLGNIIHAGEVGAPGFTEPPTVIADANRRSLLRTEWISEFFNTSSNPVGHGFNLVNPTQQSGFACYSFLPKSNIPIKVIVLDDTQSEADGSKDIHGHGFLDANRWAWLRAELAAGQAANQLMIIAAHIPIAVVKIGDETEWWLGDRTARPTDSWWTDTIATTDNAVTLAELVSTLQNTPNLLMWIAGHRHLNTVKAFISPDPTHPEYGFWQVETSSLHDFPQQFRTFEIYLNSDYTISIKTINVDPAVKAGSPAATSRKYAIAAQQIVQNNLRLNNPNPATLTAGPPPLTNLPSMDPTRPQAGAQFPAGNPNTDPTIIYGVAPGVPYNASYNAMLYKQLSPAMKAYMQALFP
;
A
#
# COMPACT_ATOMS: atom_id res chain seq x y z
N MET A 1 -52.60 7.24 74.23
CA MET A 1 -52.91 6.04 75.02
C MET A 1 -52.47 4.82 74.21
N LYS A 2 -51.36 4.21 74.64
CA LYS A 2 -50.79 2.86 74.35
C LYS A 2 -50.89 2.15 72.98
N LEU A 3 -49.69 1.72 72.54
CA LEU A 3 -49.25 0.43 71.93
C LEU A 3 -49.85 -0.02 70.58
N SER A 4 -49.16 -0.67 69.64
CA SER A 4 -47.81 -1.26 69.62
C SER A 4 -47.41 -1.71 68.19
N TYR A 5 -46.10 -1.83 68.03
CA TYR A 5 -45.24 -2.48 67.03
C TYR A 5 -45.64 -3.87 66.46
N GLU A 6 -45.16 -4.10 65.22
CA GLU A 6 -44.49 -5.30 64.62
C GLU A 6 -44.94 -5.47 63.13
N PHE A 7 -44.14 -5.12 62.11
CA PHE A 7 -43.18 -5.99 61.36
C PHE A 7 -43.80 -7.33 60.90
N LYS A 8 -43.72 -7.84 59.65
CA LYS A 8 -42.74 -7.68 58.56
C LYS A 8 -43.24 -8.42 57.28
N LYS A 9 -42.60 -8.08 56.16
CA LYS A 9 -42.34 -8.86 54.90
C LYS A 9 -43.28 -8.67 53.68
N PHE A 10 -42.86 -7.71 52.85
CA PHE A 10 -42.45 -7.83 51.44
C PHE A 10 -43.19 -8.81 50.50
N CYS A 11 -43.86 -8.22 49.51
CA CYS A 11 -44.09 -8.78 48.18
C CYS A 11 -43.67 -7.75 47.11
N LEU A 12 -42.94 -8.23 46.11
CA LEU A 12 -42.53 -7.53 44.89
C LEU A 12 -43.64 -7.69 43.85
N VAL A 13 -44.24 -6.59 43.37
CA VAL A 13 -45.12 -6.60 42.19
C VAL A 13 -44.91 -5.33 41.35
N PHE A 14 -44.77 -5.56 40.05
CA PHE A 14 -44.77 -4.62 38.93
C PHE A 14 -45.80 -3.48 39.06
N LEU A 15 -45.40 -2.27 38.66
CA LEU A 15 -46.36 -1.24 38.26
C LEU A 15 -45.92 -0.48 37.01
N THR A 16 -46.75 -0.62 35.99
CA THR A 16 -47.05 0.36 34.95
C THR A 16 -47.29 1.75 35.53
N GLY A 17 -46.67 2.78 34.95
CA GLY A 17 -46.77 4.17 35.39
C GLY A 17 -46.94 5.14 34.22
N LEU A 18 -47.93 6.01 34.36
CA LEU A 18 -48.54 6.92 33.39
C LEU A 18 -47.59 7.94 32.73
N LEU A 19 -48.00 8.28 31.50
CA LEU A 19 -47.68 9.48 30.73
C LEU A 19 -47.77 10.78 31.56
N ILE A 20 -46.72 11.61 31.45
CA ILE A 20 -46.79 13.05 31.59
C ILE A 20 -46.14 13.66 30.34
N PHE A 21 -46.92 14.46 29.62
CA PHE A 21 -46.51 15.22 28.46
C PHE A 21 -45.41 16.23 28.80
N SER A 22 -44.20 16.05 28.28
CA SER A 22 -43.28 17.14 28.02
C SER A 22 -43.37 17.49 26.53
N LEU A 23 -43.81 18.71 26.26
CA LEU A 23 -43.94 19.31 24.96
C LEU A 23 -42.59 19.25 24.23
N SER A 24 -42.50 18.36 23.24
CA SER A 24 -41.48 18.44 22.19
C SER A 24 -41.68 19.74 21.45
N GLY A 25 -40.91 20.76 21.82
CA GLY A 25 -40.66 21.89 20.95
C GLY A 25 -39.99 21.37 19.69
N CYS A 26 -40.74 21.30 18.60
CA CYS A 26 -40.17 21.28 17.26
C CYS A 26 -39.39 22.59 17.08
N SER A 27 -38.11 22.61 17.45
CA SER A 27 -37.15 23.41 16.70
C SER A 27 -36.67 22.53 15.56
N SER A 28 -37.22 22.74 14.37
CA SER A 28 -36.52 22.43 13.13
C SER A 28 -35.25 23.28 13.09
N SER A 29 -34.21 22.81 13.78
CA SER A 29 -32.85 23.21 13.44
C SER A 29 -32.54 22.46 12.15
N ASP A 30 -32.56 23.18 11.03
CA ASP A 30 -31.87 22.77 9.80
C ASP A 30 -30.39 22.61 10.14
N ASN A 31 -30.02 21.47 10.73
CA ASN A 31 -28.63 21.07 10.87
C ASN A 31 -28.18 20.50 9.53
N ASN A 32 -27.97 21.41 8.58
CA ASN A 32 -27.33 21.18 7.28
C ASN A 32 -25.83 20.83 7.43
N GLN A 33 -25.44 20.11 8.48
CA GLN A 33 -24.07 19.62 8.64
C GLN A 33 -23.92 18.30 7.87
N VAL A 34 -23.00 18.30 6.91
CA VAL A 34 -22.59 17.11 6.19
C VAL A 34 -22.13 16.05 7.20
N GLN A 35 -22.71 14.85 7.11
CA GLN A 35 -22.45 13.75 8.05
C GLN A 35 -20.98 13.30 8.00
N GLY A 36 -20.40 12.93 9.15
CA GLY A 36 -19.14 12.18 9.22
C GLY A 36 -19.37 10.70 9.55
N TYR A 37 -18.36 9.87 9.33
CA TYR A 37 -18.41 8.43 9.62
C TYR A 37 -17.41 8.05 10.72
N PRO A 38 -17.76 8.24 12.01
CA PRO A 38 -16.85 7.89 13.10
C PRO A 38 -16.58 6.38 13.14
N ILE A 39 -15.31 6.02 13.37
CA ILE A 39 -14.88 4.63 13.60
C ILE A 39 -15.43 4.06 14.91
N ASP A 40 -15.22 2.75 15.13
CA ASP A 40 -15.49 2.14 16.42
C ASP A 40 -14.53 2.70 17.49
N SER A 41 -15.01 2.86 18.73
CA SER A 41 -14.18 3.33 19.84
C SER A 41 -13.11 2.30 20.26
N ASP A 42 -13.32 1.02 19.95
CA ASP A 42 -12.38 -0.05 20.28
C ASP A 42 -11.27 -0.17 19.23
N VAL A 43 -10.23 0.64 19.40
CA VAL A 43 -9.04 0.68 18.54
C VAL A 43 -7.92 -0.20 19.08
N GLN A 44 -7.65 -1.27 18.34
CA GLN A 44 -6.70 -2.33 18.68
C GLN A 44 -5.69 -2.51 17.55
N THR A 45 -4.45 -2.86 17.91
CA THR A 45 -3.42 -3.31 16.97
C THR A 45 -3.49 -4.83 16.80
N THR A 46 -2.82 -5.37 15.78
CA THR A 46 -2.88 -6.81 15.49
C THR A 46 -2.24 -7.70 16.56
N ASP A 47 -1.34 -7.14 17.38
CA ASP A 47 -0.80 -7.80 18.59
C ASP A 47 -1.77 -7.80 19.78
N GLN A 48 -2.95 -7.20 19.63
CA GLN A 48 -4.05 -7.24 20.59
C GLN A 48 -5.25 -8.04 20.07
N ARG A 49 -5.49 -8.02 18.74
CA ARG A 49 -6.62 -8.73 18.11
C ARG A 49 -6.43 -8.84 16.60
N MET A 50 -6.85 -9.95 16.01
CA MET A 50 -6.84 -10.16 14.55
C MET A 50 -8.25 -10.28 13.99
N LEU A 51 -8.43 -9.95 12.71
CA LEU A 51 -9.59 -10.43 11.94
C LEU A 51 -9.53 -11.95 11.77
N SER A 52 -10.69 -12.61 11.79
CA SER A 52 -10.83 -14.05 11.56
C SER A 52 -12.04 -14.35 10.69
N PHE A 53 -11.83 -15.15 9.65
CA PHE A 53 -12.85 -15.56 8.69
C PHE A 53 -12.49 -16.92 8.10
N SER A 54 -13.47 -17.61 7.52
CA SER A 54 -13.26 -18.88 6.82
C SER A 54 -12.64 -18.64 5.44
N MET A 55 -11.68 -19.48 5.06
CA MET A 55 -11.17 -19.60 3.68
C MET A 55 -11.66 -20.88 2.99
N ASP A 56 -12.67 -21.55 3.56
CA ASP A 56 -13.25 -22.79 3.01
C ASP A 56 -14.19 -22.48 1.82
N PHE A 57 -13.60 -21.98 0.75
CA PHE A 57 -14.26 -21.64 -0.51
C PHE A 57 -13.38 -22.13 -1.67
N ALA A 58 -14.00 -22.45 -2.81
CA ALA A 58 -13.28 -22.61 -4.06
C ALA A 58 -13.04 -21.23 -4.69
N SER A 59 -11.82 -20.98 -5.17
CA SER A 59 -11.52 -19.79 -5.95
C SER A 59 -12.41 -19.74 -7.21
N ASN A 60 -13.00 -18.58 -7.48
CA ASN A 60 -13.84 -18.35 -8.65
C ASN A 60 -13.95 -16.85 -8.97
N THR A 61 -13.01 -16.35 -9.75
CA THR A 61 -12.86 -14.94 -10.14
C THR A 61 -14.12 -14.33 -10.78
N THR A 62 -14.96 -15.14 -11.44
CA THR A 62 -16.23 -14.70 -12.05
C THR A 62 -17.28 -14.22 -11.03
N ARG A 63 -17.07 -14.53 -9.74
CA ARG A 63 -17.95 -14.10 -8.65
C ARG A 63 -17.63 -12.71 -8.13
N LEU A 64 -16.48 -12.13 -8.46
CA LEU A 64 -16.02 -10.87 -7.88
C LEU A 64 -17.01 -9.73 -8.12
N SER A 65 -17.59 -9.64 -9.33
CA SER A 65 -18.60 -8.62 -9.67
C SER A 65 -20.01 -8.93 -9.16
N GLN A 66 -20.26 -10.11 -8.59
CA GLN A 66 -21.59 -10.57 -8.17
C GLN A 66 -21.90 -10.20 -6.70
N VAL A 67 -21.71 -8.93 -6.35
CA VAL A 67 -21.81 -8.41 -4.97
C VAL A 67 -23.17 -8.74 -4.32
N SER A 68 -24.25 -8.72 -5.10
CA SER A 68 -25.60 -9.05 -4.61
C SER A 68 -25.76 -10.48 -4.09
N GLN A 69 -24.86 -11.39 -4.49
CA GLN A 69 -24.89 -12.81 -4.12
C GLN A 69 -24.00 -13.13 -2.92
N TYR A 70 -23.15 -12.19 -2.47
CA TYR A 70 -22.15 -12.45 -1.43
C TYR A 70 -22.76 -13.02 -0.15
N ASP A 71 -23.85 -12.43 0.34
CA ASP A 71 -24.53 -12.89 1.55
C ASP A 71 -25.12 -14.29 1.38
N GLY A 72 -25.70 -14.59 0.21
CA GLY A 72 -26.24 -15.91 -0.11
C GLY A 72 -25.17 -17.00 -0.19
N TRP A 73 -23.91 -16.62 -0.49
CA TRP A 73 -22.76 -17.51 -0.53
C TRP A 73 -21.93 -17.51 0.76
N GLY A 74 -22.21 -16.61 1.71
CA GLY A 74 -21.45 -16.47 2.95
C GLY A 74 -20.11 -15.73 2.82
N TYR A 75 -19.90 -15.00 1.72
CA TYR A 75 -18.69 -14.19 1.53
C TYR A 75 -18.70 -12.93 2.42
N GLY A 76 -17.52 -12.53 2.86
CA GLY A 76 -17.31 -11.33 3.66
C GLY A 76 -17.77 -11.44 5.12
N ILE A 77 -18.13 -12.65 5.59
CA ILE A 77 -18.42 -12.90 7.00
C ILE A 77 -17.10 -13.01 7.78
N TRP A 78 -16.96 -12.20 8.82
CA TRP A 78 -15.76 -12.16 9.66
C TRP A 78 -16.10 -11.89 11.13
N THR A 79 -15.14 -12.21 11.98
CA THR A 79 -15.17 -12.00 13.42
C THR A 79 -13.77 -11.56 13.88
N PHE A 80 -13.57 -11.41 15.19
CA PHE A 80 -12.24 -11.23 15.75
C PHE A 80 -11.70 -12.53 16.34
N GLY A 81 -10.44 -12.83 16.05
CA GLY A 81 -9.66 -13.95 16.60
C GLY A 81 -8.61 -13.50 17.62
N ALA A 82 -7.75 -14.43 18.01
CA ALA A 82 -6.66 -14.16 18.95
C ALA A 82 -5.65 -13.16 18.37
N PRO A 83 -4.89 -12.45 19.24
CA PRO A 83 -3.80 -11.59 18.78
C PRO A 83 -2.73 -12.35 18.00
N LEU A 84 -2.05 -11.64 17.09
CA LEU A 84 -0.85 -12.10 16.40
C LEU A 84 0.41 -11.63 17.17
N PRO A 85 1.14 -12.53 17.83
CA PRO A 85 2.34 -12.15 18.57
C PRO A 85 3.41 -11.53 17.67
N ALA A 86 4.20 -10.62 18.22
CA ALA A 86 5.38 -10.09 17.53
C ALA A 86 6.52 -11.12 17.58
N GLU A 87 6.99 -11.53 16.40
CA GLU A 87 8.08 -12.49 16.26
C GLU A 87 9.42 -11.82 16.58
N THR A 88 10.22 -12.42 17.47
CA THR A 88 11.50 -11.87 17.92
C THR A 88 12.64 -12.34 17.01
N ARG A 89 13.39 -11.39 16.42
CA ARG A 89 14.31 -11.68 15.30
C ARG A 89 15.78 -11.38 15.66
N THR A 90 16.46 -12.35 16.29
CA THR A 90 17.76 -12.15 16.96
C THR A 90 18.95 -12.98 16.44
N THR A 91 18.80 -13.83 15.42
CA THR A 91 19.88 -14.76 15.01
C THR A 91 20.15 -14.76 13.51
N SER A 92 21.37 -14.40 13.10
CA SER A 92 21.76 -14.33 11.67
C SER A 92 21.66 -15.64 10.91
N ALA A 93 21.96 -16.79 11.54
CA ALA A 93 22.04 -18.09 10.86
C ALA A 93 20.71 -18.60 10.26
N THR A 94 19.58 -17.96 10.58
CA THR A 94 18.26 -18.44 10.14
C THR A 94 17.29 -17.31 9.76
N PHE A 95 17.18 -16.26 10.57
CA PHE A 95 16.05 -15.32 10.50
C PHE A 95 16.38 -13.86 10.84
N GLY A 96 17.54 -13.56 11.40
CA GLY A 96 17.93 -12.27 11.98
C GLY A 96 19.08 -11.58 11.25
N ILE A 97 19.50 -10.42 11.75
CA ILE A 97 20.75 -9.74 11.32
C ILE A 97 21.75 -9.56 12.47
N MET A 98 21.42 -10.05 13.66
CA MET A 98 22.28 -9.96 14.84
C MET A 98 23.29 -11.10 14.87
N PRO A 99 24.48 -10.89 15.50
CA PRO A 99 25.47 -11.94 15.68
C PRO A 99 24.90 -13.19 16.34
N ASP A 100 25.43 -14.35 15.96
CA ASP A 100 25.06 -15.61 16.59
C ASP A 100 25.36 -15.58 18.10
N GLY A 101 24.40 -16.07 18.89
CA GLY A 101 24.47 -16.01 20.35
C GLY A 101 24.10 -14.65 20.97
N TYR A 102 23.66 -13.67 20.17
CA TYR A 102 23.11 -12.43 20.71
C TYR A 102 21.93 -12.71 21.66
N VAL A 103 21.99 -12.12 22.84
CA VAL A 103 20.94 -12.20 23.86
C VAL A 103 20.38 -10.81 24.06
N VAL A 104 19.06 -10.69 23.92
CA VAL A 104 18.34 -9.44 24.19
C VAL A 104 18.61 -9.00 25.63
N PRO A 105 19.05 -7.76 25.87
CA PRO A 105 19.29 -7.28 27.22
C PRO A 105 18.05 -7.40 28.11
N THR A 106 18.25 -7.83 29.36
CA THR A 106 17.16 -7.90 30.36
C THR A 106 16.83 -6.54 30.98
N LEU A 107 17.74 -5.58 30.87
CA LEU A 107 17.53 -4.20 31.30
C LEU A 107 16.60 -3.48 30.32
N PRO A 108 15.75 -2.55 30.80
CA PRO A 108 14.88 -1.78 29.92
C PRO A 108 15.68 -0.93 28.92
N PRO A 109 15.09 -0.58 27.77
CA PRO A 109 15.71 0.33 26.82
C PRO A 109 16.09 1.68 27.46
N LYS A 110 17.21 2.23 27.01
CA LYS A 110 17.71 3.55 27.45
C LYS A 110 16.81 4.68 26.99
N ALA A 111 16.31 4.59 25.75
CA ALA A 111 15.48 5.62 25.15
C ALA A 111 14.57 5.04 24.06
N LYS A 112 13.37 5.60 23.94
CA LYS A 112 12.58 5.51 22.70
C LYS A 112 13.07 6.61 21.76
N LEU A 113 13.60 6.22 20.61
CA LEU A 113 14.16 7.14 19.63
C LEU A 113 13.07 7.70 18.71
N LEU A 114 12.15 6.85 18.25
CA LEU A 114 11.14 7.22 17.26
C LEU A 114 9.87 6.35 17.39
N ASN A 115 8.71 6.93 17.12
CA ASN A 115 7.42 6.24 16.97
C ASN A 115 6.67 6.81 15.76
N PHE A 116 6.35 6.02 14.75
CA PHE A 116 5.67 6.51 13.54
C PHE A 116 4.77 5.44 12.92
N PHE A 117 3.98 5.82 11.91
CA PHE A 117 3.19 4.88 11.13
C PHE A 117 3.35 5.09 9.63
N THR A 118 3.12 4.02 8.87
CA THR A 118 3.12 4.00 7.40
C THR A 118 1.75 3.59 6.89
N ILE A 119 1.25 4.26 5.85
CA ILE A 119 0.15 3.75 5.00
C ILE A 119 0.67 3.61 3.58
N THR A 120 -0.01 2.86 2.72
CA THR A 120 0.36 2.73 1.30
C THR A 120 -0.80 2.16 0.49
N ASP A 121 -0.74 2.34 -0.83
CA ASP A 121 -1.58 1.64 -1.79
C ASP A 121 -3.08 1.72 -1.44
N ILE A 122 -3.56 2.93 -1.15
CA ILE A 122 -4.98 3.17 -0.88
C ILE A 122 -5.80 3.19 -2.17
N HIS A 123 -5.14 3.51 -3.29
CA HIS A 123 -5.72 3.55 -4.63
C HIS A 123 -7.04 4.32 -4.63
N ILE A 124 -7.03 5.59 -4.20
CA ILE A 124 -8.25 6.41 -4.22
C ILE A 124 -8.81 6.39 -5.63
N THR A 125 -10.06 5.96 -5.78
CA THR A 125 -10.61 5.58 -7.08
C THR A 125 -11.80 6.44 -7.48
N ASP A 126 -11.73 7.06 -8.66
CA ASP A 126 -12.90 7.55 -9.38
C ASP A 126 -13.55 6.41 -10.17
N LYS A 127 -14.41 5.68 -9.48
CA LYS A 127 -15.16 4.52 -9.99
C LYS A 127 -16.08 4.82 -11.20
N GLU A 128 -16.36 6.09 -11.46
CA GLU A 128 -17.23 6.56 -12.55
C GLU A 128 -16.42 7.05 -13.77
N ALA A 129 -15.09 6.98 -13.71
CA ALA A 129 -14.23 7.37 -14.81
C ALA A 129 -14.38 6.40 -16.01
N PRO A 130 -14.40 6.91 -17.26
CA PRO A 130 -14.67 6.11 -18.46
C PRO A 130 -13.49 5.27 -18.94
N ASN A 131 -12.33 5.38 -18.30
CA ASN A 131 -11.05 4.79 -18.71
C ASN A 131 -10.56 3.78 -17.68
N GLN A 132 -11.43 2.87 -17.23
CA GLN A 132 -11.06 1.80 -16.32
C GLN A 132 -10.69 0.52 -17.09
N MET A 133 -10.19 -0.52 -16.41
CA MET A 133 -9.96 -1.87 -16.97
C MET A 133 -10.92 -2.92 -16.37
N ILE A 134 -12.06 -2.47 -15.84
CA ILE A 134 -12.96 -3.29 -15.01
C ILE A 134 -13.54 -4.49 -15.78
N TYR A 135 -13.81 -4.35 -17.07
CA TYR A 135 -14.37 -5.45 -17.85
C TYR A 135 -13.35 -6.56 -18.12
N LEU A 136 -12.05 -6.24 -18.25
CA LEU A 136 -11.01 -7.25 -18.43
C LEU A 136 -11.00 -8.28 -17.30
N GLN A 137 -11.22 -7.85 -16.05
CA GLN A 137 -11.33 -8.74 -14.89
C GLN A 137 -12.41 -9.83 -15.07
N GLN A 138 -13.50 -9.49 -15.76
CA GLN A 138 -14.60 -10.42 -16.01
C GLN A 138 -14.43 -11.21 -17.30
N LEU A 139 -13.84 -10.58 -18.31
CA LEU A 139 -13.67 -11.12 -19.66
C LEU A 139 -12.66 -12.25 -19.68
N ASP A 140 -11.51 -12.05 -19.00
CA ASP A 140 -10.43 -13.02 -18.98
C ASP A 140 -10.16 -13.53 -17.55
N PRO A 141 -10.74 -14.68 -17.16
CA PRO A 141 -10.48 -15.28 -15.86
C PRO A 141 -9.04 -15.82 -15.72
N THR A 142 -8.27 -15.92 -16.81
CA THR A 142 -6.92 -16.50 -16.83
C THR A 142 -5.88 -15.50 -16.36
N TRP A 143 -5.80 -14.33 -17.02
CA TRP A 143 -4.75 -13.34 -16.77
C TRP A 143 -5.26 -12.15 -15.98
N SER A 144 -6.50 -11.72 -16.22
CA SER A 144 -7.09 -10.55 -15.55
C SER A 144 -7.94 -10.89 -14.32
N GLY A 145 -8.46 -12.12 -14.23
CA GLY A 145 -9.47 -12.49 -13.22
C GLY A 145 -9.06 -12.32 -11.76
N ASN A 146 -7.78 -12.52 -11.45
CA ASN A 146 -7.22 -12.39 -10.10
C ASN A 146 -6.72 -10.98 -9.76
N ASN A 147 -6.70 -10.07 -10.74
CA ASN A 147 -6.18 -8.73 -10.56
C ASN A 147 -7.25 -7.86 -9.87
N THR A 148 -7.11 -7.71 -8.55
CA THR A 148 -8.04 -6.89 -7.77
C THR A 148 -7.74 -5.39 -7.87
N SER A 149 -6.58 -5.01 -8.39
CA SER A 149 -6.19 -3.61 -8.66
C SER A 149 -6.96 -3.01 -9.85
N ILE A 150 -7.39 -3.81 -10.83
CA ILE A 150 -8.24 -3.32 -11.94
C ILE A 150 -9.73 -3.29 -11.59
N TYR A 151 -10.20 -4.26 -10.79
CA TYR A 151 -11.55 -4.26 -10.26
C TYR A 151 -11.64 -5.02 -8.94
N SER A 152 -12.23 -4.35 -7.96
CA SER A 152 -12.87 -4.98 -6.82
C SER A 152 -14.01 -4.09 -6.32
N PRO A 153 -15.01 -4.64 -5.59
CA PRO A 153 -16.06 -3.81 -4.99
C PRO A 153 -15.55 -2.84 -3.91
N ILE A 154 -14.28 -2.93 -3.52
CA ILE A 154 -13.61 -2.03 -2.55
C ILE A 154 -13.41 -0.64 -3.16
N MET A 155 -13.18 -0.54 -4.48
CA MET A 155 -12.97 0.72 -5.22
C MET A 155 -13.99 1.80 -4.86
N MET A 156 -15.23 1.41 -4.57
CA MET A 156 -16.31 2.32 -4.16
C MET A 156 -16.05 3.08 -2.86
N TYR A 157 -15.24 2.51 -1.97
CA TYR A 157 -15.14 2.94 -0.58
C TYR A 157 -13.75 3.47 -0.19
N THR A 158 -12.83 3.60 -1.14
CA THR A 158 -11.41 3.94 -0.87
C THR A 158 -11.24 5.22 -0.05
N THR A 159 -12.02 6.28 -0.32
CA THR A 159 -11.99 7.50 0.50
C THR A 159 -12.41 7.25 1.96
N HIS A 160 -13.44 6.43 2.18
CA HIS A 160 -13.94 6.08 3.51
C HIS A 160 -12.97 5.19 4.29
N VAL A 161 -12.28 4.29 3.60
CA VAL A 161 -11.22 3.45 4.19
C VAL A 161 -10.04 4.31 4.64
N LEU A 162 -9.64 5.29 3.81
CA LEU A 162 -8.61 6.25 4.19
C LEU A 162 -9.03 7.04 5.43
N ASP A 163 -10.25 7.56 5.47
CA ASP A 163 -10.75 8.31 6.64
C ASP A 163 -10.77 7.43 7.90
N ALA A 164 -11.19 6.16 7.80
CA ALA A 164 -11.15 5.21 8.91
C ALA A 164 -9.71 4.93 9.38
N ALA A 165 -8.74 4.79 8.47
CA ALA A 165 -7.33 4.61 8.79
C ALA A 165 -6.76 5.84 9.52
N ILE A 166 -7.07 7.05 9.04
CA ILE A 166 -6.66 8.31 9.65
C ILE A 166 -7.26 8.47 11.06
N GLN A 167 -8.55 8.18 11.24
CA GLN A 167 -9.18 8.18 12.56
C GLN A 167 -8.54 7.15 13.50
N THR A 168 -8.17 5.98 12.98
CA THR A 168 -7.50 4.93 13.76
C THR A 168 -6.11 5.38 14.20
N ALA A 169 -5.34 6.01 13.31
CA ALA A 169 -4.04 6.60 13.64
C ALA A 169 -4.18 7.72 14.69
N ASN A 170 -5.19 8.59 14.58
CA ASN A 170 -5.48 9.61 15.58
C ASN A 170 -5.81 8.99 16.95
N ALA A 171 -6.60 7.92 16.98
CA ALA A 171 -6.93 7.24 18.22
C ALA A 171 -5.70 6.59 18.88
N LEU A 172 -4.81 5.97 18.09
CA LEU A 172 -3.55 5.42 18.59
C LEU A 172 -2.59 6.53 19.07
N HIS A 173 -2.49 7.64 18.34
CA HIS A 173 -1.70 8.80 18.75
C HIS A 173 -2.16 9.39 20.09
N ASN A 174 -3.47 9.38 20.33
CA ASN A 174 -4.10 9.91 21.53
C ASN A 174 -4.26 8.86 22.65
N LYS A 175 -3.94 7.59 22.40
CA LYS A 175 -4.10 6.47 23.35
C LYS A 175 -3.31 6.75 24.63
N ASP A 176 -3.90 6.35 25.77
CA ASP A 176 -3.34 6.54 27.11
C ASP A 176 -2.92 8.00 27.41
N ASN A 177 -3.75 8.97 27.02
CA ASN A 177 -3.49 10.41 27.19
C ASN A 177 -2.17 10.88 26.54
N LYS A 178 -1.89 10.42 25.30
CA LYS A 178 -0.65 10.74 24.56
C LYS A 178 0.62 10.25 25.27
N ALA A 179 0.57 9.12 25.99
CA ALA A 179 1.78 8.53 26.57
C ALA A 179 2.77 8.04 25.49
N ASN A 180 2.27 7.69 24.30
CA ASN A 180 3.05 7.17 23.18
C ASN A 180 2.64 7.78 21.84
N PRO A 181 2.79 9.11 21.65
CA PRO A 181 2.33 9.77 20.43
C PRO A 181 3.23 9.38 19.25
N PHE A 182 2.65 9.37 18.05
CA PHE A 182 3.42 9.32 16.81
C PHE A 182 4.20 10.63 16.61
N ASP A 183 5.49 10.51 16.28
CA ASP A 183 6.39 11.59 15.89
C ASP A 183 6.10 12.06 14.44
N PHE A 184 5.60 11.17 13.56
CA PHE A 184 5.07 11.49 12.22
C PHE A 184 4.25 10.32 11.63
N GLY A 185 3.58 10.57 10.50
CA GLY A 185 3.03 9.55 9.60
C GLY A 185 3.58 9.74 8.18
N ILE A 186 3.67 8.66 7.40
CA ILE A 186 4.12 8.72 6.01
C ILE A 186 3.30 7.78 5.11
N SER A 187 2.97 8.22 3.90
CA SER A 187 2.50 7.31 2.84
C SER A 187 3.67 6.87 1.97
N LEU A 188 3.72 5.56 1.69
CA LEU A 188 4.76 4.94 0.85
C LEU A 188 4.39 4.93 -0.63
N GLY A 189 3.44 5.76 -1.07
CA GLY A 189 3.02 5.88 -2.46
C GLY A 189 1.65 5.26 -2.75
N ASP A 190 1.28 5.32 -4.03
CA ASP A 190 0.04 4.77 -4.58
C ASP A 190 -1.21 5.34 -3.90
N THR A 191 -1.26 6.67 -3.92
CA THR A 191 -2.36 7.45 -3.35
C THR A 191 -3.60 7.39 -4.23
N CYS A 192 -3.43 7.42 -5.55
CA CYS A 192 -4.50 7.41 -6.54
C CYS A 192 -4.58 6.02 -7.18
N ASN A 193 -5.71 5.69 -7.79
CA ASN A 193 -5.83 4.50 -8.63
C ASN A 193 -5.36 4.81 -10.06
N ASN A 194 -5.72 5.99 -10.53
CA ASN A 194 -5.38 6.55 -11.82
C ASN A 194 -4.87 7.97 -11.59
N THR A 195 -4.02 8.51 -12.46
CA THR A 195 -3.35 9.83 -12.26
C THR A 195 -4.29 11.06 -12.22
N SER A 196 -5.58 10.89 -11.97
CA SER A 196 -6.64 11.87 -12.02
C SER A 196 -6.54 12.91 -10.90
N TYR A 197 -6.82 14.17 -11.25
CA TYR A 197 -6.84 15.28 -10.30
C TYR A 197 -7.83 15.09 -9.13
N ASN A 198 -9.05 14.63 -9.40
CA ASN A 198 -10.06 14.41 -8.38
C ASN A 198 -9.65 13.33 -7.36
N GLU A 199 -9.03 12.24 -7.80
CA GLU A 199 -8.54 11.18 -6.92
C GLU A 199 -7.49 11.72 -5.93
N LEU A 200 -6.50 12.47 -6.44
CA LEU A 200 -5.50 13.10 -5.59
C LEU A 200 -6.11 14.13 -4.64
N ARG A 201 -7.08 14.93 -5.12
CA ARG A 201 -7.75 15.90 -4.24
C ARG A 201 -8.52 15.22 -3.13
N TRP A 202 -9.25 14.14 -3.40
CA TRP A 202 -9.94 13.38 -2.36
C TRP A 202 -8.95 12.81 -1.34
N TYR A 203 -7.81 12.28 -1.77
CA TYR A 203 -6.76 11.81 -0.88
C TYR A 203 -6.28 12.89 0.10
N ILE A 204 -5.84 14.04 -0.41
CA ILE A 204 -5.34 15.16 0.40
C ILE A 204 -6.45 15.73 1.28
N ASP A 205 -7.67 15.84 0.75
CA ASP A 205 -8.80 16.43 1.45
C ASP A 205 -9.30 15.56 2.60
N VAL A 206 -9.16 14.23 2.53
CA VAL A 206 -9.44 13.33 3.67
C VAL A 206 -8.46 13.62 4.80
N ILE A 207 -7.16 13.73 4.50
CA ILE A 207 -6.10 14.01 5.47
C ILE A 207 -6.25 15.42 6.07
N ASP A 208 -6.67 16.39 5.27
CA ASP A 208 -7.00 17.76 5.70
C ASP A 208 -8.30 17.84 6.53
N GLY A 209 -9.11 16.76 6.54
CA GLY A 209 -10.40 16.74 7.20
C GLY A 209 -11.42 17.65 6.55
N LYS A 210 -11.48 17.71 5.22
CA LYS A 210 -12.48 18.49 4.45
C LYS A 210 -13.75 17.67 4.18
N VAL A 211 -14.70 18.31 3.50
CA VAL A 211 -15.85 17.59 2.94
C VAL A 211 -15.39 16.91 1.66
N ILE A 212 -15.65 15.60 1.58
CA ILE A 212 -15.34 14.78 0.42
C ILE A 212 -16.64 14.56 -0.35
N THR A 213 -16.59 14.76 -1.66
CA THR A 213 -17.68 14.36 -2.57
C THR A 213 -17.16 13.16 -3.37
N PRO A 214 -17.38 11.92 -2.90
CA PRO A 214 -16.80 10.72 -3.49
C PRO A 214 -17.59 10.28 -4.74
N SER A 215 -17.93 11.21 -5.62
CA SER A 215 -18.63 10.97 -6.90
C SER A 215 -18.16 11.97 -7.95
N SER A 216 -18.25 11.61 -9.23
CA SER A 216 -17.81 12.46 -10.35
C SER A 216 -18.84 12.48 -11.48
N GLY A 217 -18.69 13.40 -12.44
CA GLY A 217 -19.58 13.51 -13.59
C GLY A 217 -21.01 13.90 -13.19
N ASP A 218 -21.95 12.94 -13.24
CA ASP A 218 -23.38 13.20 -13.00
C ASP A 218 -23.76 13.11 -11.50
N HIS A 219 -22.83 12.68 -10.65
CA HIS A 219 -23.05 12.54 -9.20
C HIS A 219 -24.29 11.69 -8.86
N LEU A 220 -24.53 10.64 -9.65
CA LEU A 220 -25.65 9.73 -9.44
C LEU A 220 -25.54 9.11 -8.05
N GLY A 221 -26.67 9.07 -7.34
CA GLY A 221 -26.73 8.50 -5.99
C GLY A 221 -26.15 9.38 -4.88
N ALA A 222 -25.60 10.57 -5.17
CA ALA A 222 -24.94 11.42 -4.15
C ALA A 222 -25.83 11.85 -2.97
N ASN A 223 -27.16 11.75 -3.11
CA ASN A 223 -28.10 12.04 -2.02
C ASN A 223 -28.66 10.78 -1.33
N THR A 224 -28.47 9.59 -1.91
CA THR A 224 -29.21 8.38 -1.52
C THR A 224 -28.31 7.18 -1.19
N ILE A 225 -27.17 7.05 -1.86
CA ILE A 225 -26.24 5.91 -1.76
C ILE A 225 -25.01 6.30 -0.93
N ASP A 226 -24.64 5.42 0.00
CA ASP A 226 -23.62 5.68 1.03
C ASP A 226 -22.23 5.98 0.46
N TYR A 227 -21.76 5.21 -0.53
CA TYR A 227 -20.45 5.41 -1.15
C TYR A 227 -20.39 6.64 -2.08
N GLN A 228 -21.53 7.24 -2.43
CA GLN A 228 -21.63 8.45 -3.25
C GLN A 228 -21.85 9.72 -2.43
N LYS A 229 -22.37 9.57 -1.21
CA LYS A 229 -22.79 10.69 -0.36
C LYS A 229 -21.58 11.54 0.05
N PRO A 230 -21.67 12.86 -0.09
CA PRO A 230 -20.69 13.73 0.53
C PRO A 230 -20.62 13.50 2.03
N TYR A 231 -19.40 13.47 2.58
CA TYR A 231 -19.17 13.28 4.00
C TYR A 231 -18.05 14.19 4.51
N LYS A 232 -18.07 14.48 5.80
CA LYS A 232 -17.02 15.23 6.49
C LYS A 232 -15.96 14.25 7.00
N ALA A 233 -14.77 14.27 6.40
CA ALA A 233 -13.62 13.53 6.90
C ALA A 233 -13.14 14.09 8.24
N ALA A 234 -12.56 13.24 9.07
CA ALA A 234 -12.06 13.61 10.39
C ALA A 234 -10.79 14.47 10.30
N GLY A 235 -9.93 14.17 9.31
CA GLY A 235 -8.61 14.76 9.18
C GLY A 235 -7.59 14.16 10.14
N LEU A 236 -6.32 14.21 9.75
CA LEU A 236 -5.22 13.80 10.60
C LEU A 236 -5.05 14.79 11.76
N ASP A 237 -4.74 14.28 12.96
CA ASP A 237 -4.42 15.11 14.11
C ASP A 237 -3.27 16.05 13.75
N LYS A 238 -3.49 17.36 13.91
CA LYS A 238 -2.56 18.40 13.45
C LYS A 238 -1.21 18.36 14.17
N SER A 239 -1.08 17.64 15.28
CA SER A 239 0.22 17.41 15.91
C SER A 239 1.04 16.29 15.27
N ILE A 240 0.51 15.57 14.28
CA ILE A 240 1.22 14.55 13.51
C ILE A 240 1.69 15.17 12.19
N PRO A 241 3.01 15.39 11.99
CA PRO A 241 3.56 15.69 10.68
C PRO A 241 3.26 14.57 9.67
N TRP A 242 2.86 14.94 8.46
CA TRP A 242 2.56 14.02 7.37
C TRP A 242 3.59 14.10 6.23
N TYR A 243 4.05 12.95 5.74
CA TYR A 243 5.02 12.85 4.65
C TYR A 243 4.53 11.96 3.52
N GLN A 244 5.04 12.17 2.31
CA GLN A 244 4.61 11.46 1.10
C GLN A 244 5.78 10.93 0.28
N ALA A 245 5.73 9.66 -0.10
CA ALA A 245 6.53 9.08 -1.19
C ALA A 245 5.69 8.99 -2.48
N LEU A 246 6.35 8.97 -3.65
CA LEU A 246 5.67 8.76 -4.93
C LEU A 246 5.56 7.25 -5.23
N GLY A 247 4.37 6.76 -5.60
CA GLY A 247 4.17 5.41 -6.12
C GLY A 247 3.87 5.39 -7.62
N ASN A 248 3.86 4.22 -8.26
CA ASN A 248 3.68 4.11 -9.71
C ASN A 248 2.26 4.52 -10.14
N HIS A 249 1.20 4.25 -9.35
CA HIS A 249 -0.17 4.71 -9.66
C HIS A 249 -0.34 6.23 -9.61
N ASP A 250 0.58 6.94 -8.95
CA ASP A 250 0.52 8.40 -8.83
C ASP A 250 0.89 9.12 -10.13
N HIS A 251 1.56 8.45 -11.08
CA HIS A 251 1.98 9.02 -12.36
C HIS A 251 1.87 8.08 -13.57
N PHE A 252 1.34 6.87 -13.40
CA PHE A 252 1.02 5.96 -14.51
C PHE A 252 -0.46 5.59 -14.55
N TYR A 253 -0.97 5.38 -15.77
CA TYR A 253 -2.33 4.91 -16.01
C TYR A 253 -2.53 3.53 -15.35
N ILE A 254 -3.37 3.48 -14.32
CA ILE A 254 -3.57 2.32 -13.42
C ILE A 254 -2.24 1.74 -12.93
N GLY A 255 -1.27 2.60 -12.61
CA GLY A 255 0.05 2.17 -12.16
C GLY A 255 0.93 1.52 -13.23
N SER A 256 0.42 1.38 -14.45
CA SER A 256 1.03 0.51 -15.46
C SER A 256 1.70 1.27 -16.59
N PHE A 257 1.06 2.28 -17.17
CA PHE A 257 1.56 2.85 -18.44
C PHE A 257 1.74 4.38 -18.38
N PRO A 258 2.82 4.95 -18.96
CA PRO A 258 2.93 6.39 -19.12
C PRO A 258 1.79 6.92 -19.99
N VAL A 259 1.04 7.88 -19.45
CA VAL A 259 -0.17 8.43 -20.07
C VAL A 259 0.11 9.05 -21.45
N ASP A 260 1.31 9.62 -21.63
CA ASP A 260 1.70 10.35 -22.83
C ASP A 260 2.75 9.64 -23.71
N ALA A 261 3.15 8.40 -23.38
CA ALA A 261 4.14 7.67 -24.17
C ALA A 261 3.70 7.47 -25.63
N ASN A 262 2.40 7.27 -25.87
CA ASN A 262 1.84 7.14 -27.21
C ASN A 262 0.47 7.83 -27.32
N ALA A 263 0.47 9.07 -27.82
CA ALA A 263 -0.75 9.86 -28.02
C ALA A 263 -1.79 9.17 -28.92
N THR A 264 -1.37 8.26 -29.81
CA THR A 264 -2.29 7.54 -30.69
C THR A 264 -3.17 6.56 -29.91
N LEU A 265 -2.78 6.13 -28.71
CA LEU A 265 -3.60 5.26 -27.85
C LEU A 265 -4.78 6.02 -27.24
N GLY A 266 -4.64 7.33 -27.05
CA GLY A 266 -5.71 8.19 -26.53
C GLY A 266 -5.92 8.09 -25.01
N ILE A 267 -4.95 7.57 -24.26
CA ILE A 267 -5.01 7.44 -22.79
C ILE A 267 -5.32 8.78 -22.15
N ARG A 268 -4.56 9.85 -22.43
CA ARG A 268 -4.82 11.19 -21.85
C ARG A 268 -6.24 11.70 -22.12
N ASN A 269 -6.74 11.50 -23.34
CA ASN A 269 -8.07 11.98 -23.73
C ASN A 269 -9.20 11.17 -23.09
N SER A 270 -8.96 9.91 -22.72
CA SER A 270 -9.99 9.04 -22.17
C SER A 270 -10.47 9.51 -20.80
N TYR A 271 -9.58 10.03 -19.94
CA TYR A 271 -9.92 10.55 -18.60
C TYR A 271 -11.11 11.53 -18.57
N ILE A 272 -11.13 12.50 -19.49
CA ILE A 272 -12.15 13.57 -19.54
C ILE A 272 -13.23 13.32 -20.59
N SER A 273 -13.21 12.15 -21.23
CA SER A 273 -14.14 11.80 -22.30
C SER A 273 -15.56 11.62 -21.77
N ARG A 274 -16.55 11.94 -22.60
CA ARG A 274 -17.94 11.51 -22.39
C ARG A 274 -18.21 10.10 -22.89
N TYR A 275 -17.29 9.51 -23.65
CA TYR A 275 -17.42 8.16 -24.19
C TYR A 275 -16.61 7.19 -23.34
N VAL A 276 -17.23 6.07 -22.96
CA VAL A 276 -16.52 4.95 -22.32
C VAL A 276 -15.42 4.48 -23.25
N TRP A 277 -14.21 4.37 -22.72
CA TRP A 277 -13.03 4.06 -23.51
C TRP A 277 -13.02 2.58 -23.89
N ALA A 278 -12.65 2.30 -25.14
CA ALA A 278 -12.56 0.94 -25.65
C ALA A 278 -11.10 0.55 -25.86
N VAL A 279 -10.74 -0.61 -25.33
CA VAL A 279 -9.41 -1.23 -25.47
C VAL A 279 -9.57 -2.72 -25.70
N ALA A 280 -8.57 -3.33 -26.32
CA ALA A 280 -8.49 -4.79 -26.43
C ALA A 280 -8.14 -5.43 -25.08
N ASP A 281 -8.15 -6.76 -25.04
CA ASP A 281 -7.53 -7.50 -23.94
C ASP A 281 -6.01 -7.57 -24.18
N PHE A 282 -5.29 -6.62 -23.58
CA PHE A 282 -3.83 -6.49 -23.67
C PHE A 282 -3.12 -6.99 -22.40
N LEU A 283 -3.85 -7.55 -21.43
CA LEU A 283 -3.32 -8.11 -20.19
C LEU A 283 -2.99 -9.61 -20.31
N ASN A 284 -2.93 -10.13 -21.53
CA ASN A 284 -2.36 -11.44 -21.82
C ASN A 284 -0.85 -11.30 -22.04
N PRO A 285 0.01 -11.88 -21.18
CA PRO A 285 1.45 -11.71 -21.29
C PRO A 285 1.99 -12.36 -22.56
N THR A 286 2.72 -11.58 -23.37
CA THR A 286 3.47 -12.12 -24.51
C THR A 286 4.86 -12.50 -24.04
N LEU A 287 5.08 -13.80 -23.75
CA LEU A 287 6.40 -14.30 -23.34
C LEU A 287 7.28 -14.70 -24.54
N GLU A 288 6.66 -15.10 -25.65
CA GLU A 288 7.39 -15.58 -26.84
C GLU A 288 7.92 -14.40 -27.67
N GLY A 289 9.25 -14.24 -27.69
CA GLY A 289 9.96 -13.25 -28.53
C GLY A 289 9.80 -11.78 -28.13
N THR A 290 9.21 -11.50 -26.96
CA THR A 290 8.86 -10.14 -26.50
C THR A 290 9.30 -9.82 -25.07
N PHE A 291 9.58 -10.83 -24.22
CA PHE A 291 10.30 -10.60 -22.94
C PHE A 291 11.59 -9.82 -23.25
N PRO A 292 11.84 -8.68 -22.58
CA PRO A 292 11.34 -8.32 -21.27
C PRO A 292 9.99 -7.59 -21.29
N VAL A 293 9.51 -7.12 -22.45
CA VAL A 293 8.19 -6.49 -22.61
C VAL A 293 7.11 -7.56 -22.50
N MET A 294 6.55 -7.74 -21.31
CA MET A 294 5.50 -8.72 -21.07
C MET A 294 4.14 -8.23 -21.54
N PHE A 295 3.87 -6.92 -21.42
CA PHE A 295 2.59 -6.29 -21.74
C PHE A 295 2.81 -5.05 -22.61
N ASN A 296 2.71 -5.24 -23.92
CA ASN A 296 2.92 -4.13 -24.85
C ASN A 296 1.68 -3.21 -24.90
N MET A 297 1.84 -1.96 -24.47
CA MET A 297 0.77 -0.97 -24.49
C MET A 297 0.16 -0.71 -25.88
N ASP A 298 0.91 -0.94 -26.97
CA ASP A 298 0.38 -0.79 -28.33
C ASP A 298 -0.76 -1.80 -28.61
N ASN A 299 -0.81 -2.90 -27.86
CA ASN A 299 -1.85 -3.91 -28.00
C ASN A 299 -3.22 -3.42 -27.50
N MET A 300 -3.30 -2.30 -26.77
CA MET A 300 -4.58 -1.69 -26.36
C MET A 300 -5.51 -1.43 -27.54
N LYS A 301 -4.99 -1.31 -28.76
CA LYS A 301 -5.76 -1.07 -29.99
C LYS A 301 -5.74 -2.22 -30.98
N THR A 302 -5.16 -3.37 -30.62
CA THR A 302 -5.03 -4.51 -31.53
C THR A 302 -5.97 -5.64 -31.13
N GLY A 303 -6.78 -6.10 -32.09
CA GLY A 303 -7.74 -7.19 -31.86
C GLY A 303 -9.14 -6.68 -31.54
N THR A 304 -9.94 -7.54 -30.90
CA THR A 304 -11.32 -7.22 -30.49
C THR A 304 -11.29 -6.16 -29.41
N LEU A 305 -12.01 -5.06 -29.62
CA LEU A 305 -12.13 -3.97 -28.67
C LEU A 305 -13.35 -4.16 -27.77
N TYR A 306 -13.21 -3.78 -26.52
CA TYR A 306 -14.27 -3.81 -25.53
C TYR A 306 -14.38 -2.47 -24.82
N TYR A 307 -15.60 -1.95 -24.70
CA TYR A 307 -15.88 -0.90 -23.74
C TYR A 307 -15.71 -1.49 -22.35
N GLN A 308 -14.86 -0.87 -21.53
CA GLN A 308 -14.48 -1.41 -20.23
C GLN A 308 -15.53 -1.19 -19.13
N GLY A 309 -16.52 -0.34 -19.41
CA GLY A 309 -17.59 0.01 -18.49
C GLY A 309 -17.17 0.96 -17.38
N VAL A 310 -18.15 1.24 -16.51
CA VAL A 310 -18.01 2.08 -15.30
C VAL A 310 -18.82 1.45 -14.17
N ILE A 311 -18.50 1.81 -12.92
CA ILE A 311 -19.31 1.45 -11.76
C ILE A 311 -20.51 2.40 -11.69
N ASP A 312 -21.73 1.85 -11.72
CA ASP A 312 -22.98 2.60 -11.74
C ASP A 312 -23.27 3.24 -10.37
N GLY A 313 -23.02 4.55 -10.30
CA GLY A 313 -23.32 5.39 -9.14
C GLY A 313 -24.78 5.44 -8.72
N SER A 314 -25.72 5.03 -9.58
CA SER A 314 -27.15 5.01 -9.27
C SER A 314 -27.62 3.76 -8.53
N THR A 315 -26.76 2.76 -8.36
CA THR A 315 -27.10 1.47 -7.75
C THR A 315 -26.41 1.26 -6.41
N PRO A 316 -27.08 0.78 -5.35
CA PRO A 316 -26.44 0.60 -4.04
C PRO A 316 -25.25 -0.38 -4.00
N LEU A 317 -25.07 -1.20 -5.04
CA LEU A 317 -24.02 -2.23 -5.12
C LEU A 317 -22.97 -1.93 -6.19
N GLY A 318 -23.04 -0.77 -6.87
CA GLY A 318 -22.10 -0.40 -7.92
C GLY A 318 -22.05 -1.41 -9.06
N ASN A 319 -23.19 -1.71 -9.68
CA ASN A 319 -23.25 -2.60 -10.83
C ASN A 319 -22.34 -2.08 -11.95
N ILE A 320 -21.67 -2.98 -12.67
CA ILE A 320 -20.88 -2.60 -13.83
C ILE A 320 -21.82 -2.42 -15.01
N ILE A 321 -21.82 -1.21 -15.58
CA ILE A 321 -22.62 -0.86 -16.77
C ILE A 321 -21.72 -0.44 -17.91
N HIS A 322 -22.28 -0.39 -19.12
CA HIS A 322 -21.58 0.08 -20.33
C HIS A 322 -20.35 -0.76 -20.73
N ALA A 323 -20.26 -2.00 -20.23
CA ALA A 323 -19.20 -2.93 -20.58
C ALA A 323 -19.65 -3.94 -21.65
N GLY A 324 -18.87 -4.10 -22.72
CA GLY A 324 -19.19 -5.04 -23.79
C GLY A 324 -18.34 -4.90 -25.05
N GLU A 325 -18.42 -5.90 -25.92
CA GLU A 325 -17.71 -5.95 -27.21
C GLU A 325 -18.19 -4.85 -28.16
N VAL A 326 -17.25 -4.10 -28.74
CA VAL A 326 -17.55 -3.06 -29.72
C VAL A 326 -18.22 -3.67 -30.95
N GLY A 327 -19.40 -3.14 -31.33
CA GLY A 327 -20.18 -3.62 -32.47
C GLY A 327 -21.21 -4.71 -32.15
N ALA A 328 -21.18 -5.29 -30.95
CA ALA A 328 -22.21 -6.22 -30.49
C ALA A 328 -23.57 -5.50 -30.27
N PRO A 329 -24.71 -6.23 -30.24
CA PRO A 329 -26.01 -5.64 -29.91
C PRO A 329 -25.96 -4.86 -28.59
N GLY A 330 -26.34 -3.58 -28.62
CA GLY A 330 -26.24 -2.66 -27.48
C GLY A 330 -24.93 -1.84 -27.41
N PHE A 331 -23.94 -2.16 -28.25
CA PHE A 331 -22.61 -1.53 -28.29
C PHE A 331 -22.18 -1.14 -29.71
N THR A 332 -23.15 -0.92 -30.61
CA THR A 332 -22.90 -0.42 -31.98
C THR A 332 -22.42 1.04 -31.99
N GLU A 333 -22.68 1.78 -30.91
CA GLU A 333 -22.19 3.13 -30.64
C GLU A 333 -21.51 3.16 -29.26
N PRO A 334 -20.53 4.05 -29.03
CA PRO A 334 -19.89 4.18 -27.74
C PRO A 334 -20.88 4.57 -26.63
N PRO A 335 -20.97 3.79 -25.53
CA PRO A 335 -21.72 4.21 -24.36
C PRO A 335 -21.18 5.54 -23.83
N THR A 336 -22.06 6.33 -23.20
CA THR A 336 -21.70 7.65 -22.70
C THR A 336 -21.89 7.80 -21.21
N VAL A 337 -20.95 8.52 -20.60
CA VAL A 337 -21.04 9.09 -19.26
C VAL A 337 -20.99 10.61 -19.34
N ILE A 338 -21.31 11.30 -18.25
CA ILE A 338 -21.06 12.75 -18.16
C ILE A 338 -19.54 12.97 -18.03
N ALA A 339 -19.00 13.76 -18.95
CA ALA A 339 -17.61 14.18 -18.90
C ALA A 339 -17.36 15.08 -17.68
N ASP A 340 -16.20 14.91 -17.06
CA ASP A 340 -15.80 15.67 -15.88
C ASP A 340 -14.37 16.17 -16.07
N ALA A 341 -14.19 17.48 -16.03
CA ALA A 341 -12.87 18.11 -16.19
C ALA A 341 -11.93 17.79 -15.02
N ASN A 342 -12.47 17.46 -13.84
CA ASN A 342 -11.67 17.09 -12.67
C ASN A 342 -11.06 15.69 -12.78
N ARG A 343 -11.46 14.88 -13.78
CA ARG A 343 -10.80 13.60 -14.08
C ARG A 343 -9.47 13.76 -14.80
N ARG A 344 -9.08 14.97 -15.21
CA ARG A 344 -7.84 15.20 -15.97
C ARG A 344 -6.64 14.47 -15.32
N SER A 345 -5.88 13.74 -16.12
CA SER A 345 -4.61 13.15 -15.71
C SER A 345 -3.59 14.25 -15.40
N LEU A 346 -2.97 14.17 -14.22
CA LEU A 346 -1.91 15.06 -13.77
C LEU A 346 -0.56 14.60 -14.31
N LEU A 347 0.28 15.57 -14.67
CA LEU A 347 1.71 15.35 -14.77
C LEU A 347 2.30 15.17 -13.36
N ARG A 348 3.42 14.45 -13.24
CA ARG A 348 4.17 14.30 -11.98
C ARG A 348 4.38 15.61 -11.23
N THR A 349 4.70 16.69 -11.94
CA THR A 349 4.92 18.03 -11.38
C THR A 349 3.63 18.66 -10.83
N GLU A 350 2.50 18.43 -11.49
CA GLU A 350 1.19 18.89 -11.02
C GLU A 350 0.75 18.09 -9.79
N TRP A 351 0.97 16.77 -9.80
CA TRP A 351 0.72 15.89 -8.65
C TRP A 351 1.49 16.36 -7.41
N ILE A 352 2.80 16.61 -7.53
CA ILE A 352 3.62 17.17 -6.43
C ILE A 352 3.08 18.53 -5.97
N SER A 353 2.67 19.39 -6.90
CA SER A 353 2.20 20.75 -6.59
C SER A 353 0.94 20.74 -5.72
N GLU A 354 0.05 19.74 -5.86
CA GLU A 354 -1.17 19.67 -5.06
C GLU A 354 -0.91 19.46 -3.56
N PHE A 355 0.23 18.85 -3.17
CA PHE A 355 0.62 18.71 -1.76
C PHE A 355 0.96 20.06 -1.09
N PHE A 356 1.18 21.13 -1.87
CA PHE A 356 1.32 22.49 -1.33
C PHE A 356 -0.04 23.18 -1.12
N ASN A 357 -1.12 22.65 -1.71
CA ASN A 357 -2.50 23.08 -1.47
C ASN A 357 -3.16 22.19 -0.41
N THR A 358 -2.75 22.41 0.83
CA THR A 358 -3.11 21.59 1.99
C THR A 358 -3.31 22.44 3.24
N SER A 359 -4.01 21.90 4.23
CA SER A 359 -4.18 22.52 5.56
C SER A 359 -3.53 21.72 6.71
N SER A 360 -3.03 20.52 6.39
CA SER A 360 -2.18 19.70 7.26
C SER A 360 -0.72 20.12 7.13
N ASN A 361 0.14 19.59 8.02
CA ASN A 361 1.54 20.01 8.12
C ASN A 361 2.49 18.82 7.96
N PRO A 362 3.72 19.04 7.47
CA PRO A 362 4.20 20.29 6.85
C PRO A 362 3.53 20.55 5.50
N VAL A 363 3.38 21.82 5.11
CA VAL A 363 2.94 22.18 3.75
C VAL A 363 3.93 21.62 2.73
N GLY A 364 3.43 20.92 1.72
CA GLY A 364 4.23 20.18 0.75
C GLY A 364 4.56 18.74 1.18
N HIS A 365 4.24 18.33 2.42
CA HIS A 365 4.36 16.95 2.90
C HIS A 365 5.71 16.29 2.61
N GLY A 366 6.78 17.09 2.73
CA GLY A 366 8.15 16.69 2.44
C GLY A 366 8.70 17.21 1.11
N PHE A 367 7.86 17.44 0.10
CA PHE A 367 8.30 18.00 -1.20
C PHE A 367 8.85 19.43 -1.09
N ASN A 368 8.49 20.16 -0.03
CA ASN A 368 9.09 21.45 0.31
C ASN A 368 10.58 21.35 0.70
N LEU A 369 11.09 20.13 0.95
CA LEU A 369 12.48 19.85 1.28
C LEU A 369 13.31 19.41 0.06
N VAL A 370 12.68 19.22 -1.10
CA VAL A 370 13.40 18.93 -2.34
C VAL A 370 14.32 20.11 -2.67
N ASN A 371 15.59 19.81 -2.93
CA ASN A 371 16.55 20.85 -3.29
C ASN A 371 16.11 21.53 -4.60
N PRO A 372 15.94 22.87 -4.63
CA PRO A 372 15.47 23.58 -5.82
C PRO A 372 16.41 23.49 -7.03
N THR A 373 17.65 23.00 -6.86
CA THR A 373 18.56 22.72 -7.99
C THR A 373 18.28 21.39 -8.69
N GLN A 374 17.40 20.55 -8.14
CA GLN A 374 16.99 19.29 -8.77
C GLN A 374 16.12 19.54 -10.00
N GLN A 375 16.07 18.53 -10.87
CA GLN A 375 15.21 18.58 -12.04
C GLN A 375 13.73 18.69 -11.66
N SER A 376 12.92 19.24 -12.56
CA SER A 376 11.47 19.32 -12.39
C SER A 376 10.88 17.91 -12.19
N GLY A 377 10.01 17.75 -11.20
CA GLY A 377 9.41 16.46 -10.87
C GLY A 377 10.29 15.54 -10.02
N PHE A 378 11.46 15.99 -9.54
CA PHE A 378 12.27 15.22 -8.61
C PHE A 378 11.55 15.07 -7.26
N ALA A 379 11.25 13.83 -6.87
CA ALA A 379 10.43 13.51 -5.70
C ALA A 379 11.23 12.96 -4.51
N CYS A 380 12.57 12.89 -4.58
CA CYS A 380 13.39 12.45 -3.46
C CYS A 380 13.74 13.60 -2.50
N TYR A 381 13.64 13.35 -1.20
CA TYR A 381 14.01 14.29 -0.13
C TYR A 381 14.41 13.53 1.14
N SER A 382 14.97 14.23 2.12
CA SER A 382 15.25 13.64 3.43
C SER A 382 14.89 14.60 4.56
N PHE A 383 14.58 14.07 5.73
CA PHE A 383 14.25 14.85 6.91
C PHE A 383 14.71 14.18 8.20
N LEU A 384 14.82 14.99 9.26
CA LEU A 384 15.08 14.53 10.62
C LEU A 384 13.78 14.69 11.41
N PRO A 385 13.08 13.60 11.77
CA PRO A 385 11.81 13.70 12.50
C PRO A 385 11.95 14.48 13.82
N LYS A 386 13.13 14.36 14.47
CA LYS A 386 13.45 15.00 15.75
C LYS A 386 14.87 15.53 15.69
N SER A 387 15.07 16.80 16.02
CA SER A 387 16.39 17.45 15.90
C SER A 387 17.44 16.94 16.88
N ASN A 388 17.02 16.35 18.00
CA ASN A 388 17.90 15.81 19.05
C ASN A 388 18.10 14.28 18.97
N ILE A 389 17.45 13.60 18.02
CA ILE A 389 17.61 12.17 17.80
C ILE A 389 18.26 11.99 16.43
N PRO A 390 19.41 11.29 16.32
CA PRO A 390 20.16 11.18 15.08
C PRO A 390 19.54 10.12 14.15
N ILE A 391 18.25 10.26 13.80
CA ILE A 391 17.58 9.42 12.80
C ILE A 391 17.18 10.29 11.61
N LYS A 392 17.68 9.94 10.43
CA LYS A 392 17.29 10.51 9.14
C LYS A 392 16.32 9.55 8.44
N VAL A 393 15.23 10.10 7.91
CA VAL A 393 14.35 9.42 6.96
C VAL A 393 14.71 9.92 5.57
N ILE A 394 15.06 9.01 4.67
CA ILE A 394 15.35 9.25 3.25
C ILE A 394 14.12 8.79 2.49
N VAL A 395 13.39 9.71 1.87
CA VAL A 395 12.24 9.40 1.01
C VAL A 395 12.74 9.33 -0.43
N LEU A 396 12.69 8.14 -1.00
CA LEU A 396 13.25 7.81 -2.30
C LEU A 396 12.12 7.56 -3.29
N ASP A 397 12.11 8.31 -4.39
CA ASP A 397 11.36 7.95 -5.59
C ASP A 397 12.16 6.87 -6.34
N ASP A 398 11.74 5.62 -6.21
CA ASP A 398 12.30 4.47 -6.91
C ASP A 398 11.38 3.93 -8.02
N THR A 399 10.44 4.74 -8.51
CA THR A 399 9.53 4.34 -9.59
C THR A 399 10.18 4.53 -10.96
N GLN A 400 9.71 3.76 -11.94
CA GLN A 400 10.16 3.86 -13.33
C GLN A 400 9.93 5.27 -13.91
N SER A 401 10.75 5.64 -14.90
CA SER A 401 10.63 6.96 -15.53
C SER A 401 9.54 6.96 -16.59
N GLU A 402 8.67 7.97 -16.62
CA GLU A 402 7.68 8.17 -17.70
C GLU A 402 8.32 8.40 -19.07
N ALA A 403 9.62 8.72 -19.10
CA ALA A 403 10.38 9.09 -20.28
C ALA A 403 11.43 8.05 -20.67
N ASP A 404 11.43 6.84 -20.10
CA ASP A 404 12.40 5.83 -20.47
C ASP A 404 12.17 5.25 -21.88
N GLY A 405 10.96 5.38 -22.41
CA GLY A 405 10.57 4.91 -23.74
C GLY A 405 10.13 3.44 -23.79
N SER A 406 10.02 2.76 -22.65
CA SER A 406 9.51 1.39 -22.60
C SER A 406 8.03 1.34 -22.97
N LYS A 407 7.62 0.23 -23.57
CA LYS A 407 6.22 -0.07 -23.91
C LYS A 407 5.55 -1.01 -22.92
N ASP A 408 6.31 -1.51 -21.95
CA ASP A 408 5.83 -2.45 -20.95
C ASP A 408 5.11 -1.74 -19.81
N ILE A 409 4.57 -2.54 -18.88
CA ILE A 409 4.13 -2.06 -17.56
C ILE A 409 5.31 -1.44 -16.81
N HIS A 410 5.05 -0.34 -16.11
CA HIS A 410 5.99 0.49 -15.38
C HIS A 410 5.87 0.32 -13.85
N GLY A 411 5.62 -0.92 -13.40
CA GLY A 411 5.65 -1.28 -11.99
C GLY A 411 7.07 -1.51 -11.46
N HIS A 412 8.10 -1.40 -12.29
CA HIS A 412 9.46 -1.80 -11.94
C HIS A 412 10.19 -0.82 -11.01
N GLY A 413 11.02 -1.38 -10.12
CA GLY A 413 11.97 -0.63 -9.32
C GLY A 413 13.07 -0.04 -10.18
N PHE A 414 13.27 1.28 -10.10
CA PHE A 414 14.11 2.02 -11.03
C PHE A 414 14.75 3.26 -10.41
N LEU A 415 16.04 3.47 -10.69
CA LEU A 415 16.72 4.73 -10.39
C LEU A 415 17.44 5.24 -11.62
N ASP A 416 17.12 6.45 -12.07
CA ASP A 416 17.95 7.14 -13.05
C ASP A 416 19.29 7.58 -12.42
N ALA A 417 20.21 8.04 -13.27
CA ALA A 417 21.55 8.43 -12.82
C ALA A 417 21.54 9.56 -11.78
N ASN A 418 20.55 10.47 -11.83
CA ASN A 418 20.44 11.57 -10.88
C ASN A 418 19.95 11.07 -9.52
N ARG A 419 18.87 10.29 -9.50
CA ARG A 419 18.33 9.68 -8.27
C ARG A 419 19.33 8.74 -7.61
N TRP A 420 20.06 7.95 -8.41
CA TRP A 420 21.12 7.09 -7.89
C TRP A 420 22.30 7.87 -7.28
N ALA A 421 22.76 8.93 -7.96
CA ALA A 421 23.80 9.80 -7.41
C ALA A 421 23.35 10.50 -6.12
N TRP A 422 22.10 10.97 -6.09
CA TRP A 422 21.49 11.59 -4.91
C TRP A 422 21.41 10.63 -3.72
N LEU A 423 20.92 9.40 -3.93
CA LEU A 423 20.81 8.40 -2.85
C LEU A 423 22.17 8.11 -2.21
N ARG A 424 23.21 7.88 -3.03
CA ARG A 424 24.58 7.67 -2.51
C ARG A 424 25.09 8.88 -1.72
N ALA A 425 24.81 10.10 -2.18
CA ALA A 425 25.19 11.30 -1.47
C ALA A 425 24.47 11.44 -0.12
N GLU A 426 23.17 11.13 -0.06
CA GLU A 426 22.39 11.15 1.18
C GLU A 426 22.86 10.11 2.20
N LEU A 427 23.16 8.89 1.75
CA LEU A 427 23.72 7.82 2.59
C LEU A 427 25.10 8.22 3.16
N ALA A 428 25.98 8.74 2.30
CA ALA A 428 27.30 9.22 2.71
C ALA A 428 27.21 10.39 3.70
N ALA A 429 26.30 11.34 3.46
CA ALA A 429 26.07 12.47 4.36
C ALA A 429 25.52 12.01 5.72
N GLY A 430 24.59 11.05 5.74
CA GLY A 430 24.05 10.48 6.97
C GLY A 430 25.12 9.75 7.80
N GLN A 431 25.97 8.97 7.14
CA GLN A 431 27.14 8.33 7.77
C GLN A 431 28.09 9.36 8.39
N ALA A 432 28.49 10.38 7.63
CA ALA A 432 29.38 11.44 8.10
C ALA A 432 28.80 12.22 9.28
N ALA A 433 27.47 12.36 9.33
CA ALA A 433 26.74 13.04 10.40
C ALA A 433 26.39 12.13 11.60
N ASN A 434 26.85 10.88 11.63
CA ASN A 434 26.47 9.87 12.64
C ASN A 434 24.95 9.72 12.80
N GLN A 435 24.24 9.65 11.68
CA GLN A 435 22.79 9.45 11.65
C GLN A 435 22.48 7.99 11.35
N LEU A 436 21.60 7.40 12.16
CA LEU A 436 20.83 6.22 11.78
C LEU A 436 19.91 6.58 10.63
N MET A 437 19.67 5.65 9.70
CA MET A 437 18.90 5.93 8.49
C MET A 437 17.77 4.94 8.28
N ILE A 438 16.65 5.46 7.79
CA ILE A 438 15.50 4.70 7.28
C ILE A 438 15.29 5.16 5.84
N ILE A 439 15.21 4.23 4.89
CA ILE A 439 14.77 4.55 3.53
C ILE A 439 13.29 4.24 3.43
N ALA A 440 12.48 5.21 3.04
CA ALA A 440 11.08 5.05 2.67
C ALA A 440 10.98 5.16 1.15
N ALA A 441 10.57 4.08 0.51
CA ALA A 441 10.42 3.99 -0.93
C ALA A 441 9.10 3.28 -1.26
N HIS A 442 8.65 3.34 -2.51
CA HIS A 442 7.44 2.62 -2.88
C HIS A 442 7.75 1.15 -3.13
N ILE A 443 8.80 0.87 -3.92
CA ILE A 443 9.05 -0.47 -4.44
C ILE A 443 10.01 -1.23 -3.49
N PRO A 444 9.65 -2.45 -3.06
CA PRO A 444 10.52 -3.27 -2.24
C PRO A 444 11.62 -3.93 -3.07
N ILE A 445 12.77 -4.21 -2.45
CA ILE A 445 13.91 -4.83 -3.12
C ILE A 445 14.08 -6.30 -2.75
N ALA A 446 14.59 -7.07 -3.72
CA ALA A 446 14.99 -8.46 -3.54
C ALA A 446 13.93 -9.44 -3.00
N VAL A 447 12.64 -9.19 -3.25
CA VAL A 447 11.52 -10.06 -2.83
C VAL A 447 10.66 -10.53 -4.00
N VAL A 448 10.81 -9.88 -5.16
CA VAL A 448 10.06 -10.15 -6.39
C VAL A 448 10.84 -11.16 -7.24
N LYS A 449 10.14 -12.01 -7.99
CA LYS A 449 10.78 -12.92 -8.97
C LYS A 449 11.03 -12.15 -10.28
N ILE A 450 11.90 -12.68 -11.14
CA ILE A 450 12.04 -12.15 -12.50
C ILE A 450 10.87 -12.59 -13.39
N GLY A 451 10.48 -11.78 -14.37
CA GLY A 451 9.21 -11.88 -15.10
C GLY A 451 7.99 -11.46 -14.27
N ASP A 452 8.17 -10.60 -13.28
CA ASP A 452 7.10 -9.98 -12.51
C ASP A 452 7.11 -8.49 -12.81
N GLU A 453 5.94 -7.91 -13.09
CA GLU A 453 5.77 -6.49 -13.48
C GLU A 453 6.25 -5.49 -12.42
N THR A 454 6.64 -5.99 -11.24
CA THR A 454 7.05 -5.24 -10.05
C THR A 454 8.55 -5.39 -9.73
N GLU A 455 9.31 -6.06 -10.59
CA GLU A 455 10.72 -6.39 -10.32
C GLU A 455 11.66 -5.18 -10.38
N TRP A 456 12.82 -5.28 -9.73
CA TRP A 456 13.92 -4.32 -9.95
C TRP A 456 14.54 -4.56 -11.32
N TRP A 457 13.91 -3.98 -12.35
CA TRP A 457 14.25 -4.27 -13.72
C TRP A 457 15.41 -3.40 -14.20
N LEU A 458 16.39 -4.04 -14.82
CA LEU A 458 17.65 -3.42 -15.22
C LEU A 458 17.76 -3.09 -16.70
N GLY A 459 17.04 -3.84 -17.55
CA GLY A 459 17.26 -3.83 -19.00
C GLY A 459 18.73 -4.07 -19.44
N ASP A 460 19.59 -4.59 -18.55
CA ASP A 460 21.07 -4.57 -18.54
C ASP A 460 21.82 -3.91 -19.73
N ARG A 461 22.42 -2.76 -19.42
CA ARG A 461 23.38 -1.96 -20.22
C ARG A 461 24.56 -2.70 -20.84
N THR A 462 24.97 -3.84 -20.29
CA THR A 462 26.13 -4.61 -20.77
C THR A 462 25.74 -5.80 -21.66
N ALA A 463 24.45 -6.14 -21.67
CA ALA A 463 23.87 -7.17 -22.50
C ALA A 463 23.15 -6.60 -23.74
N ARG A 464 23.69 -5.51 -24.32
CA ARG A 464 23.45 -5.14 -25.72
C ARG A 464 24.53 -5.72 -26.66
N PRO A 465 24.77 -7.04 -26.79
CA PRO A 465 24.98 -7.51 -28.15
C PRO A 465 23.74 -7.10 -28.93
N THR A 466 23.89 -6.65 -30.15
CA THR A 466 22.83 -6.36 -31.12
C THR A 466 21.87 -7.55 -31.41
N ASP A 467 21.88 -8.58 -30.56
CA ASP A 467 21.44 -9.95 -30.80
C ASP A 467 20.87 -10.66 -29.54
N SER A 468 20.73 -9.97 -28.38
CA SER A 468 19.95 -10.48 -27.24
C SER A 468 18.47 -10.10 -27.40
N TRP A 469 17.62 -11.09 -27.71
CA TRP A 469 16.17 -10.93 -27.88
C TRP A 469 15.43 -10.46 -26.60
N TRP A 470 16.11 -10.43 -25.44
CA TRP A 470 15.55 -10.02 -24.15
C TRP A 470 15.88 -8.59 -23.73
N THR A 471 16.25 -7.71 -24.66
CA THR A 471 16.39 -6.28 -24.40
C THR A 471 15.16 -5.52 -24.91
N ASP A 472 14.63 -4.57 -24.13
CA ASP A 472 13.68 -3.59 -24.67
C ASP A 472 14.47 -2.66 -25.58
N THR A 473 14.53 -3.01 -26.87
CA THR A 473 15.30 -2.27 -27.88
C THR A 473 14.79 -0.85 -28.13
N ILE A 474 13.62 -0.50 -27.58
CA ILE A 474 12.97 0.82 -27.73
C ILE A 474 13.23 1.69 -26.50
N ALA A 475 13.47 1.09 -25.33
CA ALA A 475 13.88 1.82 -24.14
C ALA A 475 15.18 2.61 -24.38
N THR A 476 15.10 3.91 -24.16
CA THR A 476 16.16 4.90 -24.34
C THR A 476 16.91 5.19 -23.06
N THR A 477 16.34 4.84 -21.90
CA THR A 477 16.94 5.02 -20.58
C THR A 477 16.97 3.70 -19.82
N ASP A 478 18.16 3.28 -19.40
CA ASP A 478 18.31 2.10 -18.54
C ASP A 478 18.35 2.51 -17.06
N ASN A 479 17.98 1.58 -16.19
CA ASN A 479 18.17 1.70 -14.75
C ASN A 479 19.67 1.90 -14.44
N ALA A 480 20.01 2.93 -13.67
CA ALA A 480 21.38 3.36 -13.48
C ALA A 480 22.17 2.49 -12.50
N VAL A 481 21.51 1.54 -11.83
CA VAL A 481 22.11 0.70 -10.80
C VAL A 481 21.50 -0.69 -10.79
N THR A 482 22.37 -1.71 -10.79
CA THR A 482 21.91 -3.09 -10.65
C THR A 482 21.37 -3.37 -9.24
N LEU A 483 20.46 -4.35 -9.11
CA LEU A 483 19.99 -4.76 -7.77
C LEU A 483 21.16 -5.19 -6.87
N ALA A 484 22.17 -5.85 -7.43
CA ALA A 484 23.39 -6.24 -6.71
C ALA A 484 24.21 -5.03 -6.23
N GLU A 485 24.42 -4.03 -7.09
CA GLU A 485 25.12 -2.79 -6.72
C GLU A 485 24.33 -1.97 -5.70
N LEU A 486 23.00 -1.90 -5.82
CA LEU A 486 22.13 -1.25 -4.85
C LEU A 486 22.28 -1.93 -3.48
N VAL A 487 22.03 -3.24 -3.41
CA VAL A 487 22.13 -4.00 -2.15
C VAL A 487 23.53 -3.88 -1.53
N SER A 488 24.60 -4.00 -2.34
CA SER A 488 25.97 -3.82 -1.87
C SER A 488 26.19 -2.41 -1.30
N THR A 489 25.67 -1.37 -1.93
CA THR A 489 25.78 0.01 -1.43
C THR A 489 25.05 0.19 -0.10
N LEU A 490 23.86 -0.41 0.03
CA LEU A 490 23.08 -0.37 1.27
C LEU A 490 23.79 -1.14 2.40
N GLN A 491 24.33 -2.33 2.12
CA GLN A 491 25.11 -3.10 3.11
C GLN A 491 26.39 -2.38 3.54
N ASN A 492 27.03 -1.63 2.63
CA ASN A 492 28.19 -0.78 2.95
C ASN A 492 27.82 0.53 3.67
N THR A 493 26.57 0.69 4.10
CA THR A 493 26.07 1.83 4.89
C THR A 493 25.64 1.36 6.29
N PRO A 494 26.57 1.07 7.22
CA PRO A 494 26.27 0.39 8.49
C PRO A 494 25.27 1.07 9.43
N ASN A 495 25.00 2.37 9.27
CA ASN A 495 23.97 3.07 10.04
C ASN A 495 22.55 2.93 9.44
N LEU A 496 22.38 2.25 8.30
CA LEU A 496 21.08 1.93 7.74
C LEU A 496 20.35 0.92 8.64
N LEU A 497 19.17 1.29 9.12
CA LEU A 497 18.33 0.42 9.94
C LEU A 497 17.44 -0.45 9.06
N MET A 498 16.71 0.18 8.15
CA MET A 498 15.69 -0.48 7.34
C MET A 498 15.30 0.27 6.07
N TRP A 499 14.77 -0.51 5.12
CA TRP A 499 13.99 -0.09 3.95
C TRP A 499 12.51 -0.37 4.23
N ILE A 500 11.65 0.64 4.15
CA ILE A 500 10.19 0.49 4.29
C ILE A 500 9.53 0.71 2.93
N ALA A 501 8.61 -0.17 2.55
CA ALA A 501 8.01 -0.20 1.21
C ALA A 501 6.52 -0.61 1.20
N GLY A 502 5.85 -0.35 0.08
CA GLY A 502 4.47 -0.75 -0.24
C GLY A 502 4.45 -1.64 -1.50
N HIS A 503 3.64 -1.23 -2.49
CA HIS A 503 3.63 -1.71 -3.89
C HIS A 503 3.10 -3.13 -4.11
N ARG A 504 3.62 -4.13 -3.39
CA ARG A 504 3.20 -5.53 -3.52
C ARG A 504 1.92 -5.89 -2.76
N HIS A 505 1.42 -4.95 -1.95
CA HIS A 505 0.27 -5.14 -1.06
C HIS A 505 0.51 -6.21 0.04
N LEU A 506 1.76 -6.42 0.47
CA LEU A 506 2.12 -7.45 1.47
C LEU A 506 2.65 -6.87 2.78
N ASN A 507 2.59 -7.68 3.84
CA ASN A 507 3.21 -7.39 5.14
C ASN A 507 4.51 -8.18 5.35
N THR A 508 5.33 -8.29 4.31
CA THR A 508 6.57 -9.07 4.32
C THR A 508 7.67 -8.35 5.12
N VAL A 509 8.44 -9.12 5.90
CA VAL A 509 9.68 -8.64 6.53
C VAL A 509 10.83 -9.55 6.12
N LYS A 510 11.88 -8.94 5.58
CA LYS A 510 13.08 -9.63 5.08
C LYS A 510 14.33 -9.12 5.81
N ALA A 511 15.25 -10.04 6.12
CA ALA A 511 16.57 -9.68 6.63
C ALA A 511 17.58 -9.61 5.47
N PHE A 512 18.28 -8.48 5.33
CA PHE A 512 19.51 -8.42 4.54
C PHE A 512 20.67 -8.70 5.49
N ILE A 513 21.10 -9.96 5.54
CA ILE A 513 22.18 -10.41 6.43
C ILE A 513 23.50 -9.79 5.95
N SER A 514 24.37 -9.41 6.88
CA SER A 514 25.71 -8.92 6.54
C SER A 514 26.47 -9.96 5.71
N PRO A 515 27.14 -9.56 4.61
CA PRO A 515 28.01 -10.46 3.86
C PRO A 515 29.27 -10.85 4.66
N ASP A 516 29.59 -10.11 5.72
CA ASP A 516 30.68 -10.40 6.65
C ASP A 516 30.13 -10.58 8.08
N PRO A 517 30.06 -11.83 8.59
CA PRO A 517 29.56 -12.11 9.94
C PRO A 517 30.33 -11.41 11.08
N THR A 518 31.57 -10.95 10.82
CA THR A 518 32.36 -10.18 11.79
C THR A 518 31.98 -8.70 11.82
N HIS A 519 31.23 -8.25 10.81
CA HIS A 519 30.66 -6.91 10.67
C HIS A 519 29.12 -6.99 10.56
N PRO A 520 28.42 -7.46 11.61
CA PRO A 520 26.95 -7.55 11.63
C PRO A 520 26.25 -6.21 11.36
N GLU A 521 26.94 -5.09 11.58
CA GLU A 521 26.43 -3.76 11.30
C GLU A 521 26.16 -3.50 9.80
N TYR A 522 26.65 -4.32 8.86
CA TYR A 522 26.29 -4.20 7.45
C TYR A 522 24.93 -4.83 7.10
N GLY A 523 24.31 -5.57 8.03
CA GLY A 523 22.96 -6.07 7.84
C GLY A 523 21.90 -4.99 8.08
N PHE A 524 20.78 -5.06 7.37
CA PHE A 524 19.62 -4.16 7.55
C PHE A 524 18.29 -4.90 7.29
N TRP A 525 17.16 -4.27 7.64
CA TRP A 525 15.83 -4.85 7.48
C TRP A 525 15.10 -4.30 6.25
N GLN A 526 14.27 -5.10 5.59
CA GLN A 526 13.18 -4.59 4.75
C GLN A 526 11.85 -4.90 5.41
N VAL A 527 10.96 -3.92 5.48
CA VAL A 527 9.64 -4.04 6.09
C VAL A 527 8.57 -3.47 5.14
N GLU A 528 7.75 -4.35 4.60
CA GLU A 528 6.64 -3.99 3.72
C GLU A 528 5.37 -3.69 4.54
N THR A 529 4.59 -2.73 4.05
CA THR A 529 3.24 -2.41 4.54
C THR A 529 2.24 -2.84 3.48
N SER A 530 1.20 -3.59 3.87
CA SER A 530 0.16 -3.96 2.91
C SER A 530 -0.68 -2.76 2.48
N SER A 531 -1.40 -2.95 1.39
CA SER A 531 -2.37 -1.99 0.89
C SER A 531 -3.52 -1.73 1.87
N LEU A 532 -4.07 -0.51 1.82
CA LEU A 532 -5.36 -0.17 2.43
C LEU A 532 -6.55 -0.49 1.50
N HIS A 533 -6.32 -0.66 0.20
CA HIS A 533 -7.32 -1.10 -0.77
C HIS A 533 -7.65 -2.58 -0.54
N ASP A 534 -6.72 -3.50 -0.79
CA ASP A 534 -6.97 -4.95 -0.71
C ASP A 534 -6.87 -5.53 0.70
N PHE A 535 -7.41 -6.72 0.90
CA PHE A 535 -7.19 -7.47 2.15
C PHE A 535 -5.67 -7.61 2.40
N PRO A 536 -5.17 -7.35 3.62
CA PRO A 536 -5.91 -7.21 4.88
C PRO A 536 -6.43 -5.80 5.21
N GLN A 537 -6.22 -4.81 4.34
CA GLN A 537 -6.50 -3.39 4.58
C GLN A 537 -5.80 -2.90 5.85
N GLN A 538 -4.47 -2.94 5.89
CA GLN A 538 -3.71 -2.62 7.09
C GLN A 538 -2.68 -1.52 6.84
N PHE A 539 -2.52 -0.67 7.85
CA PHE A 539 -1.33 0.17 7.97
C PHE A 539 -0.38 -0.42 9.00
N ARG A 540 0.81 0.18 9.20
CA ARG A 540 1.83 -0.36 10.09
C ARG A 540 2.40 0.72 11.01
N THR A 541 2.66 0.35 12.26
CA THR A 541 3.31 1.21 13.26
C THR A 541 4.72 0.72 13.54
N PHE A 542 5.60 1.65 13.93
CA PHE A 542 7.01 1.42 14.20
C PHE A 542 7.43 2.13 15.47
N GLU A 543 8.03 1.41 16.41
CA GLU A 543 8.68 1.99 17.58
C GLU A 543 10.16 1.59 17.58
N ILE A 544 11.05 2.56 17.65
CA ILE A 544 12.51 2.36 17.62
C ILE A 544 13.08 2.70 18.98
N TYR A 545 13.83 1.77 19.55
CA TYR A 545 14.43 1.87 20.88
C TYR A 545 15.94 1.71 20.82
N LEU A 546 16.64 2.48 21.66
CA LEU A 546 18.04 2.25 22.00
C LEU A 546 18.09 1.35 23.24
N ASN A 547 18.66 0.16 23.10
CA ASN A 547 18.78 -0.80 24.19
C ASN A 547 19.92 -0.45 25.15
N SER A 548 19.93 -1.06 26.33
CA SER A 548 20.96 -0.83 27.35
C SER A 548 22.38 -1.21 26.92
N ASP A 549 22.52 -2.13 25.95
CA ASP A 549 23.79 -2.54 25.33
C ASP A 549 24.18 -1.71 24.10
N TYR A 550 23.37 -0.69 23.77
CA TYR A 550 23.47 0.17 22.59
C TYR A 550 23.23 -0.53 21.25
N THR A 551 22.50 -1.66 21.24
CA THR A 551 21.82 -2.15 20.03
C THR A 551 20.51 -1.38 19.83
N ILE A 552 19.92 -1.54 18.64
CA ILE A 552 18.59 -0.99 18.33
C ILE A 552 17.57 -2.11 18.32
N SER A 553 16.39 -1.84 18.90
CA SER A 553 15.18 -2.65 18.69
C SER A 553 14.15 -1.87 17.89
N ILE A 554 13.46 -2.55 16.99
CA ILE A 554 12.39 -1.98 16.16
C ILE A 554 11.15 -2.87 16.33
N LYS A 555 10.15 -2.37 17.04
CA LYS A 555 8.83 -3.02 17.13
C LYS A 555 8.03 -2.58 15.91
N THR A 556 7.59 -3.52 15.09
CA THR A 556 6.74 -3.24 13.93
C THR A 556 5.44 -4.03 13.99
N ILE A 557 4.32 -3.33 14.02
CA ILE A 557 2.98 -3.92 14.28
C ILE A 557 1.99 -3.46 13.24
N ASN A 558 1.29 -4.41 12.62
CA ASN A 558 0.18 -4.13 11.73
C ASN A 558 -1.05 -3.62 12.48
N VAL A 559 -1.84 -2.77 11.82
CA VAL A 559 -3.07 -2.21 12.38
C VAL A 559 -4.18 -2.33 11.35
N ASP A 560 -5.26 -3.01 11.74
CA ASP A 560 -6.52 -2.94 11.04
C ASP A 560 -7.17 -1.57 11.34
N PRO A 561 -7.52 -0.74 10.35
CA PRO A 561 -8.43 0.38 10.56
C PRO A 561 -9.65 -0.09 11.32
N ALA A 562 -9.96 0.59 12.41
CA ALA A 562 -11.19 0.36 13.15
C ALA A 562 -12.35 0.83 12.29
N VAL A 563 -13.39 0.00 12.17
CA VAL A 563 -14.56 0.29 11.36
C VAL A 563 -15.81 0.09 12.19
N LYS A 564 -16.75 1.04 12.10
CA LYS A 564 -18.02 0.95 12.82
C LYS A 564 -19.04 0.18 11.99
N ALA A 565 -19.76 -0.76 12.60
CA ALA A 565 -20.81 -1.51 11.91
C ALA A 565 -21.82 -0.56 11.23
N GLY A 566 -22.16 -0.85 9.97
CA GLY A 566 -23.05 -0.03 9.14
C GLY A 566 -22.41 1.22 8.52
N SER A 567 -21.12 1.47 8.73
CA SER A 567 -20.39 2.52 8.01
C SER A 567 -19.91 2.04 6.63
N PRO A 568 -19.67 2.96 5.67
CA PRO A 568 -19.09 2.61 4.38
C PRO A 568 -17.75 1.88 4.49
N ALA A 569 -16.90 2.25 5.45
CA ALA A 569 -15.63 1.55 5.71
C ALA A 569 -15.83 0.10 6.20
N ALA A 570 -16.89 -0.18 6.98
CA ALA A 570 -17.23 -1.56 7.35
C ALA A 570 -17.76 -2.38 6.17
N THR A 571 -18.49 -1.77 5.24
CA THR A 571 -18.87 -2.40 3.97
C THR A 571 -17.64 -2.74 3.14
N SER A 572 -16.68 -1.82 3.04
CA SER A 572 -15.39 -2.09 2.39
C SER A 572 -14.65 -3.28 3.03
N ARG A 573 -14.59 -3.36 4.37
CA ARG A 573 -13.97 -4.50 5.07
C ARG A 573 -14.61 -5.84 4.70
N LYS A 574 -15.94 -5.89 4.62
CA LYS A 574 -16.68 -7.07 4.14
C LYS A 574 -16.24 -7.43 2.71
N TYR A 575 -16.15 -6.44 1.83
CA TYR A 575 -15.76 -6.63 0.43
C TYR A 575 -14.31 -7.04 0.25
N ALA A 576 -13.37 -6.52 1.01
CA ALA A 576 -11.98 -6.96 1.00
C ALA A 576 -11.85 -8.44 1.41
N ILE A 577 -12.57 -8.86 2.45
CA ILE A 577 -12.58 -10.27 2.88
C ILE A 577 -13.25 -11.15 1.84
N ALA A 578 -14.38 -10.72 1.27
CA ALA A 578 -15.05 -11.43 0.19
C ALA A 578 -14.15 -11.60 -1.04
N ALA A 579 -13.46 -10.52 -1.47
CA ALA A 579 -12.51 -10.56 -2.56
C ALA A 579 -11.41 -11.59 -2.28
N GLN A 580 -10.82 -11.60 -1.09
CA GLN A 580 -9.80 -12.59 -0.73
C GLN A 580 -10.35 -14.04 -0.70
N GLN A 581 -11.60 -14.25 -0.26
CA GLN A 581 -12.23 -15.57 -0.31
C GLN A 581 -12.51 -16.05 -1.75
N ILE A 582 -12.76 -15.11 -2.67
CA ILE A 582 -13.09 -15.35 -4.08
C ILE A 582 -11.84 -15.57 -4.94
N VAL A 583 -10.86 -14.66 -4.88
CA VAL A 583 -9.66 -14.71 -5.74
C VAL A 583 -8.56 -15.57 -5.13
N GLN A 584 -8.46 -15.58 -3.80
CA GLN A 584 -7.44 -16.33 -3.03
C GLN A 584 -6.00 -16.03 -3.44
N ASN A 585 -5.71 -14.75 -3.73
CA ASN A 585 -4.35 -14.29 -4.00
C ASN A 585 -3.42 -14.72 -2.87
N ASN A 586 -2.21 -15.16 -3.22
CA ASN A 586 -1.22 -15.55 -2.23
C ASN A 586 -0.61 -14.30 -1.59
N LEU A 587 -1.11 -13.90 -0.43
CA LEU A 587 -0.58 -12.75 0.32
C LEU A 587 0.52 -13.15 1.32
N ARG A 588 1.09 -14.35 1.16
CA ARG A 588 2.23 -14.87 1.93
C ARG A 588 3.37 -15.30 1.00
N LEU A 589 3.56 -14.56 -0.09
CA LEU A 589 4.55 -14.89 -1.11
C LEU A 589 5.97 -14.88 -0.54
N ASN A 590 6.71 -15.92 -0.89
CA ASN A 590 8.16 -16.00 -0.73
C ASN A 590 8.67 -16.59 -2.04
N ASN A 591 9.27 -15.75 -2.87
CA ASN A 591 9.61 -16.11 -4.23
C ASN A 591 10.94 -16.88 -4.29
N PRO A 592 11.09 -17.85 -5.20
CA PRO A 592 12.39 -18.45 -5.45
C PRO A 592 13.36 -17.45 -6.10
N ASN A 593 14.67 -17.72 -6.02
CA ASN A 593 15.71 -16.97 -6.76
C ASN A 593 16.28 -17.81 -7.92
N PRO A 594 15.64 -17.88 -9.11
CA PRO A 594 16.15 -18.69 -10.22
C PRO A 594 17.37 -18.10 -10.94
N ALA A 595 18.25 -18.97 -11.45
CA ALA A 595 19.29 -18.63 -12.44
C ALA A 595 18.79 -18.80 -13.90
N THR A 596 17.66 -19.47 -14.09
CA THR A 596 17.10 -19.83 -15.40
C THR A 596 15.57 -19.83 -15.35
N LEU A 597 14.92 -19.43 -16.44
CA LEU A 597 13.46 -19.51 -16.61
C LEU A 597 13.15 -20.46 -17.78
N THR A 598 12.34 -21.48 -17.53
CA THR A 598 11.93 -22.47 -18.53
C THR A 598 10.62 -22.12 -19.24
N ALA A 599 10.05 -20.95 -18.98
CA ALA A 599 8.86 -20.47 -19.65
C ALA A 599 9.20 -20.03 -21.08
N GLY A 600 8.76 -20.80 -22.07
CA GLY A 600 8.94 -20.52 -23.50
C GLY A 600 10.20 -21.15 -24.12
N PRO A 601 10.14 -21.62 -25.38
CA PRO A 601 11.33 -21.98 -26.16
C PRO A 601 11.94 -20.75 -26.85
N PRO A 602 13.26 -20.48 -26.71
CA PRO A 602 14.24 -21.19 -25.89
C PRO A 602 14.22 -20.75 -24.41
N PRO A 603 14.60 -21.63 -23.45
CA PRO A 603 14.72 -21.26 -22.04
C PRO A 603 15.67 -20.07 -21.82
N LEU A 604 15.27 -19.15 -20.96
CA LEU A 604 16.11 -18.06 -20.47
C LEU A 604 17.17 -18.59 -19.52
N THR A 605 18.44 -18.32 -19.81
CA THR A 605 19.58 -18.74 -18.97
C THR A 605 20.41 -17.52 -18.56
N ASN A 606 21.15 -17.64 -17.44
CA ASN A 606 21.97 -16.56 -16.87
C ASN A 606 21.15 -15.33 -16.46
N LEU A 607 20.01 -15.55 -15.81
CA LEU A 607 19.18 -14.48 -15.29
C LEU A 607 19.94 -13.67 -14.22
N PRO A 608 19.85 -12.33 -14.24
CA PRO A 608 20.29 -11.51 -13.10
C PRO A 608 19.62 -11.98 -11.82
N SER A 609 20.37 -11.94 -10.70
CA SER A 609 19.82 -12.33 -9.41
C SER A 609 18.79 -11.30 -8.94
N MET A 610 17.56 -11.76 -8.73
CA MET A 610 16.50 -10.98 -8.07
C MET A 610 16.61 -11.03 -6.56
N ASP A 611 17.64 -11.69 -6.02
CA ASP A 611 18.04 -11.58 -4.63
C ASP A 611 19.55 -11.81 -4.50
N PRO A 612 20.38 -10.75 -4.61
CA PRO A 612 21.82 -10.90 -4.64
C PRO A 612 22.41 -11.35 -3.29
N THR A 613 21.62 -11.40 -2.21
CA THR A 613 22.08 -11.88 -0.90
C THR A 613 22.02 -13.40 -0.73
N ARG A 614 21.51 -14.13 -1.73
CA ARG A 614 21.41 -15.60 -1.66
C ARG A 614 21.71 -16.28 -2.99
N PRO A 615 22.14 -17.56 -2.96
CA PRO A 615 22.40 -18.32 -4.17
C PRO A 615 21.17 -18.42 -5.08
N GLN A 616 21.40 -18.45 -6.40
CA GLN A 616 20.36 -18.75 -7.37
C GLN A 616 20.17 -20.28 -7.55
N ALA A 617 18.92 -20.70 -7.80
CA ALA A 617 18.51 -22.06 -8.11
C ALA A 617 18.75 -22.41 -9.59
N GLY A 618 19.18 -23.63 -9.90
CA GLY A 618 19.25 -24.15 -11.28
C GLY A 618 17.88 -24.52 -11.89
N ALA A 619 17.88 -24.99 -13.15
CA ALA A 619 16.72 -25.15 -14.05
C ALA A 619 15.62 -26.16 -13.66
N GLN A 620 15.63 -26.72 -12.46
CA GLN A 620 14.56 -27.62 -11.99
C GLN A 620 14.20 -27.27 -10.55
N PHE A 621 12.98 -26.76 -10.35
CA PHE A 621 12.38 -26.61 -9.02
C PHE A 621 11.77 -27.95 -8.61
N PRO A 622 12.29 -28.66 -7.59
CA PRO A 622 11.57 -29.78 -7.01
C PRO A 622 10.31 -29.25 -6.31
N ALA A 623 9.22 -30.02 -6.35
CA ALA A 623 8.09 -29.78 -5.46
C ALA A 623 8.59 -29.85 -4.00
N GLY A 624 8.49 -28.75 -3.25
CA GLY A 624 8.93 -28.68 -1.84
C GLY A 624 9.95 -27.57 -1.48
N ASN A 625 10.35 -26.71 -2.44
CA ASN A 625 10.98 -25.40 -2.23
C ASN A 625 12.31 -25.33 -1.44
N PRO A 626 13.48 -25.60 -2.09
CA PRO A 626 14.78 -25.41 -1.46
C PRO A 626 15.42 -24.02 -1.63
N ASN A 627 14.81 -23.05 -2.34
CA ASN A 627 15.45 -21.77 -2.67
C ASN A 627 14.53 -20.57 -2.46
N THR A 628 13.78 -20.53 -1.36
CA THR A 628 13.10 -19.32 -0.85
C THR A 628 13.95 -18.61 0.18
N ASP A 629 13.61 -17.36 0.51
CA ASP A 629 14.33 -16.61 1.53
C ASP A 629 13.91 -17.14 2.91
N PRO A 630 14.79 -17.82 3.67
CA PRO A 630 14.43 -18.40 4.96
C PRO A 630 14.09 -17.32 6.00
N THR A 631 14.48 -16.07 5.75
CA THR A 631 14.19 -14.95 6.63
C THR A 631 12.75 -14.48 6.43
N ILE A 632 12.11 -14.69 5.28
CA ILE A 632 10.69 -14.34 5.09
C ILE A 632 9.82 -15.43 5.72
N ILE A 633 9.17 -15.08 6.82
CA ILE A 633 8.28 -15.96 7.58
C ILE A 633 6.94 -15.27 7.81
N TYR A 634 5.91 -16.08 8.05
CA TYR A 634 4.55 -15.60 8.31
C TYR A 634 4.03 -16.19 9.61
N GLY A 635 3.41 -15.36 10.43
CA GLY A 635 2.93 -15.75 11.75
C GLY A 635 1.59 -16.48 11.70
N VAL A 636 1.29 -17.22 12.78
CA VAL A 636 -0.01 -17.86 13.00
C VAL A 636 -0.63 -17.32 14.28
N ALA A 637 -1.94 -17.07 14.25
CA ALA A 637 -2.72 -16.65 15.40
C ALA A 637 -3.79 -17.72 15.69
N PRO A 638 -3.93 -18.22 16.93
CA PRO A 638 -4.97 -19.19 17.26
C PRO A 638 -6.39 -18.70 16.90
N GLY A 639 -7.18 -19.56 16.26
CA GLY A 639 -8.54 -19.20 15.85
C GLY A 639 -8.62 -18.21 14.69
N VAL A 640 -7.51 -17.96 13.99
CA VAL A 640 -7.44 -17.15 12.76
C VAL A 640 -6.99 -18.08 11.62
N PRO A 641 -7.92 -18.65 10.83
CA PRO A 641 -7.60 -19.64 9.80
C PRO A 641 -6.65 -19.12 8.72
N TYR A 642 -6.75 -17.82 8.42
CA TYR A 642 -5.91 -17.15 7.46
C TYR A 642 -5.64 -15.70 7.90
N ASN A 643 -4.40 -15.25 7.74
CA ASN A 643 -4.03 -13.84 7.93
C ASN A 643 -2.90 -13.48 6.95
N ALA A 644 -2.84 -12.23 6.53
CA ALA A 644 -1.77 -11.69 5.69
C ALA A 644 -0.99 -10.60 6.46
N SER A 645 -0.76 -10.83 7.75
CA SER A 645 -0.15 -9.87 8.66
C SER A 645 1.12 -10.44 9.27
N TYR A 646 2.03 -9.57 9.67
CA TYR A 646 3.27 -9.98 10.32
C TYR A 646 3.77 -8.89 11.28
N ASN A 647 3.79 -9.27 12.57
CA ASN A 647 4.29 -8.46 13.66
C ASN A 647 5.69 -8.93 14.02
N ALA A 648 6.61 -8.01 14.28
CA ALA A 648 7.97 -8.37 14.64
C ALA A 648 8.62 -7.43 15.65
N MET A 649 9.51 -8.00 16.45
CA MET A 649 10.53 -7.30 17.20
C MET A 649 11.88 -7.55 16.53
N LEU A 650 12.36 -6.55 15.80
CA LEU A 650 13.60 -6.59 15.03
C LEU A 650 14.75 -6.00 15.83
N TYR A 651 15.97 -6.44 15.54
CA TYR A 651 17.18 -5.96 16.22
C TYR A 651 18.25 -5.59 15.22
N LYS A 652 19.08 -4.60 15.57
CA LYS A 652 20.19 -4.13 14.73
C LYS A 652 21.41 -3.81 15.59
N GLN A 653 22.55 -4.37 15.18
CA GLN A 653 23.85 -4.03 15.73
C GLN A 653 24.34 -2.70 15.14
N LEU A 654 24.78 -1.79 16.01
CA LEU A 654 25.40 -0.53 15.59
C LEU A 654 26.88 -0.72 15.31
N SER A 655 27.41 0.05 14.35
CA SER A 655 28.85 0.16 14.13
C SER A 655 29.57 0.70 15.39
N PRO A 656 30.87 0.40 15.59
CA PRO A 656 31.61 0.92 16.73
C PRO A 656 31.56 2.45 16.86
N ALA A 657 31.65 3.17 15.73
CA ALA A 657 31.58 4.63 15.69
C ALA A 657 30.19 5.13 16.11
N MET A 658 29.12 4.56 15.55
CA MET A 658 27.76 4.95 15.90
C MET A 658 27.41 4.60 17.35
N LYS A 659 27.87 3.45 17.85
CA LYS A 659 27.73 3.07 19.25
C LYS A 659 28.38 4.09 20.19
N ALA A 660 29.62 4.50 19.90
CA ALA A 660 30.32 5.52 20.69
C ALA A 660 29.59 6.87 20.66
N TYR A 661 29.04 7.26 19.51
CA TYR A 661 28.22 8.46 19.38
C TYR A 661 26.94 8.39 20.22
N MET A 662 26.21 7.27 20.16
CA MET A 662 25.00 7.04 20.96
C MET A 662 25.29 6.97 22.46
N GLN A 663 26.47 6.46 22.87
CA GLN A 663 26.94 6.50 24.26
C GLN A 663 27.15 7.91 24.79
N ALA A 664 27.68 8.81 23.96
CA ALA A 664 27.84 10.21 24.33
C ALA A 664 26.47 10.92 24.46
N LEU A 665 25.51 10.57 23.62
CA LEU A 665 24.18 11.19 23.60
C LEU A 665 23.23 10.63 24.66
N PHE A 666 23.36 9.35 25.01
CA PHE A 666 22.49 8.61 25.96
C PHE A 666 23.32 7.83 27.01
N PRO A 667 24.06 8.52 27.90
CA PRO A 667 25.03 7.90 28.82
C PRO A 667 24.48 6.74 29.66
#